data_AF-A0AAD1BHE9-F1
#
_entry.id   AF-A0AAD1BHE9-F1
#
_cell.length_a   1.000
_cell.length_b   1.000
_cell.length_c   1.000
_cell.angle_alpha   90.00
_cell.angle_beta   90.00
_cell.angle_gamma   90.00
#
_symmetry.space_group_name_H-M   'P 1'
#
loop_
_entity.id
_entity.type
_entity.pdbx_description
1 polymer ?
#
loop_
_entity_poly.entity_id
_entity_poly.type
_entity_poly.pdbx_seq_one_letter_code
_entity_poly.pdbx_strand_id
1 'polypeptide(L)'
;MTLFLFLCAFAQASFISAAVKAAPKGEDGERVKKVVVHVNKAGELEDKVPENVWLDVVDTLKIVGPLNSYDLRWVRKFCGSDEYGALIPKTLKRIDLSEATFVSTGDTSESYYIFTDDLGKDRKYFVDGTKPTLLPEKLFFKCCSIESIVLPKYIRELGIGAFFRCVSMKEVIIPDEVTDIQHTVFGVCASLETIKLPSQLKTMGNYVFTYCEKLKEVVIPDGVTKINKRTFDQTPNMKKLTLPKNLQELSIEAFFGANGLEEIQIPEGITMLPEGSFGFCEALNKVELPASITKIDKNAFQDCPNLETVEMKEGLKHIAMYAFQNCKKLHDVKLPNSLETIENEVFLNCTDMSGLKLGNGLKTIGEKAFFHNHGIESLDLPETVEKIDYAAFAECLGLKRVSLGKAVAEVVDNPFLGCTALQAFEVDADNKKYAVEDGTLYSKDYTTLYIYPNGKESKIFVLNTATKKINDFAFWYCKNLEKVEFSPVFNEFGYRAFCGCSGLNNLIVKTETPIENPYTDDVFENVKKEACTLTVPAGSKQAYLASRTWKDFKIVEAVSDAVESVYSAKATVKNNGNNIVVSNVASGFHTATLYDLMGRKISEAAVKSGRARIDATGVPSGIYVVTLRGTQGSSSMKLTRD
;
A
#
# COMPACT_ATOMS: atom_id res chain seq x y z
N MET A 1 9.53 -5.85 21.94
CA MET A 1 8.69 -7.07 21.84
C MET A 1 7.91 -7.35 23.13
N THR A 2 8.51 -7.23 24.32
CA THR A 2 7.84 -7.52 25.61
C THR A 2 6.71 -6.55 25.97
N LEU A 3 6.81 -5.25 25.65
CA LEU A 3 5.70 -4.29 25.83
C LEU A 3 4.57 -4.46 24.77
N PHE A 4 4.89 -5.08 23.63
CA PHE A 4 4.00 -5.23 22.47
C PHE A 4 3.00 -6.38 22.66
N LEU A 5 3.48 -7.50 23.21
CA LEU A 5 2.60 -8.58 23.68
C LEU A 5 1.73 -8.13 24.87
N PHE A 6 2.23 -7.23 25.71
CA PHE A 6 1.49 -6.65 26.84
C PHE A 6 0.37 -5.68 26.44
N LEU A 7 0.48 -4.94 25.33
CA LEU A 7 -0.58 -4.04 24.86
C LEU A 7 -1.60 -4.77 23.98
N CYS A 8 -1.15 -5.66 23.07
CA CYS A 8 -2.06 -6.43 22.20
C CYS A 8 -2.87 -7.50 22.95
N ALA A 9 -2.29 -8.20 23.93
CA ALA A 9 -3.01 -9.20 24.72
C ALA A 9 -4.07 -8.57 25.65
N PHE A 10 -3.93 -7.28 25.99
CA PHE A 10 -4.91 -6.56 26.81
C PHE A 10 -5.93 -5.76 25.98
N ALA A 11 -5.64 -5.43 24.72
CA ALA A 11 -6.61 -4.81 23.80
C ALA A 11 -7.59 -5.85 23.18
N GLN A 12 -7.16 -7.11 23.03
CA GLN A 12 -8.06 -8.22 22.65
C GLN A 12 -8.80 -8.86 23.82
N ALA A 13 -8.40 -8.57 25.07
CA ALA A 13 -9.24 -8.88 26.21
C ALA A 13 -10.42 -7.90 26.15
N SER A 14 -11.56 -8.42 25.69
CA SER A 14 -12.88 -7.80 25.68
C SER A 14 -12.94 -6.55 26.54
N PHE A 15 -13.21 -5.40 25.93
CA PHE A 15 -13.65 -4.21 26.65
C PHE A 15 -14.88 -4.61 27.46
N ILE A 16 -14.65 -5.13 28.67
CA ILE A 16 -15.59 -5.00 29.74
C ILE A 16 -15.51 -3.50 30.03
N SER A 17 -16.29 -2.74 29.26
CA SER A 17 -17.17 -1.74 29.84
C SER A 17 -17.74 -2.44 31.06
N ALA A 18 -17.06 -2.31 32.20
CA ALA A 18 -17.72 -2.42 33.46
C ALA A 18 -18.68 -1.25 33.36
N ALA A 19 -19.88 -1.54 32.85
CA ALA A 19 -21.02 -0.69 33.04
C ALA A 19 -20.93 -0.36 34.52
N VAL A 20 -20.62 0.90 34.82
CA VAL A 20 -20.85 1.45 36.15
C VAL A 20 -22.34 1.19 36.31
N LYS A 21 -22.70 0.06 36.93
CA LYS A 21 -24.07 -0.20 37.34
C LYS A 21 -24.38 1.03 38.14
N ALA A 22 -25.27 1.85 37.61
CA ALA A 22 -25.75 3.05 38.29
C ALA A 22 -25.97 2.62 39.73
N ALA A 23 -25.28 3.31 40.64
CA ALA A 23 -25.50 3.10 42.06
C ALA A 23 -27.02 3.07 42.28
N PRO A 24 -27.55 2.14 43.10
CA PRO A 24 -28.97 2.13 43.40
C PRO A 24 -29.36 3.56 43.73
N LYS A 25 -30.43 4.06 43.09
CA LYS A 25 -31.05 5.36 43.42
C LYS A 25 -31.45 5.30 44.90
N GLY A 26 -30.49 5.56 45.78
CA GLY A 26 -30.72 5.94 47.15
C GLY A 26 -31.31 7.33 47.11
N GLU A 27 -32.29 7.53 47.97
CA GLU A 27 -33.04 8.76 48.24
C GLU A 27 -32.20 10.02 47.98
N ASP A 28 -32.81 11.04 47.35
CA ASP A 28 -32.25 12.37 47.09
C ASP A 28 -31.79 13.04 48.40
N GLY A 29 -30.65 12.59 48.93
CA GLY A 29 -29.83 13.32 49.87
C GLY A 29 -29.03 14.34 49.07
N GLU A 30 -29.10 15.60 49.48
CA GLU A 30 -28.40 16.70 48.82
C GLU A 30 -26.89 16.43 48.78
N ARG A 31 -26.35 16.14 47.59
CA ARG A 31 -24.89 15.92 47.41
C ARG A 31 -24.11 17.18 47.76
N VAL A 32 -22.99 17.00 48.44
CA VAL A 32 -22.11 18.12 48.81
C VAL A 32 -21.27 18.51 47.60
N LYS A 33 -21.50 19.71 47.07
CA LYS A 33 -20.84 20.20 45.85
C LYS A 33 -19.31 20.22 45.96
N LYS A 34 -18.77 20.64 47.11
CA LYS A 34 -17.33 20.78 47.33
C LYS A 34 -16.97 20.63 48.80
N VAL A 35 -15.90 19.88 49.07
CA VAL A 35 -15.24 19.78 50.37
C VAL A 35 -13.77 20.19 50.22
N VAL A 36 -13.23 20.90 51.20
CA VAL A 36 -11.81 21.27 51.28
C VAL A 36 -11.22 20.63 52.53
N VAL A 37 -10.14 19.87 52.37
CA VAL A 37 -9.41 19.22 53.46
C VAL A 37 -8.04 19.84 53.59
N HIS A 38 -7.72 20.34 54.78
CA HIS A 38 -6.41 20.89 55.12
C HIS A 38 -5.61 19.84 55.89
N VAL A 39 -4.48 19.45 55.31
CA VAL A 39 -3.49 18.56 55.92
C VAL A 39 -2.35 19.44 56.43
N ASN A 40 -2.11 19.46 57.74
CA ASN A 40 -1.05 20.29 58.32
C ASN A 40 0.30 19.55 58.35
N LYS A 41 0.26 18.22 58.39
CA LYS A 41 1.42 17.33 58.44
C LYS A 41 1.14 16.11 57.55
N ALA A 42 2.13 15.73 56.75
CA ALA A 42 2.02 14.54 55.91
C ALA A 42 1.79 13.28 56.75
N GLY A 43 0.97 12.37 56.24
CA GLY A 43 0.49 11.14 56.88
C GLY A 43 -0.86 11.26 57.58
N GLU A 44 -1.42 12.47 57.70
CA GLU A 44 -2.67 12.71 58.44
C GLU A 44 -3.92 12.80 57.54
N LEU A 45 -3.81 12.60 56.22
CA LEU A 45 -4.97 12.79 55.32
C LEU A 45 -6.17 11.93 55.74
N GLU A 46 -5.94 10.67 56.10
CA GLU A 46 -6.99 9.75 56.55
C GLU A 46 -7.81 10.32 57.70
N ASP A 47 -7.14 10.88 58.71
CA ASP A 47 -7.75 11.43 59.92
C ASP A 47 -8.45 12.78 59.66
N LYS A 48 -8.03 13.51 58.63
CA LYS A 48 -8.59 14.84 58.29
C LYS A 48 -9.78 14.77 57.33
N VAL A 49 -9.96 13.66 56.62
CA VAL A 49 -11.05 13.52 55.64
C VAL A 49 -12.39 13.37 56.38
N PRO A 50 -13.37 14.27 56.15
CA PRO A 50 -14.67 14.20 56.82
C PRO A 50 -15.53 13.03 56.34
N GLU A 51 -16.47 12.61 57.18
CA GLU A 51 -17.33 11.44 56.97
C GLU A 51 -18.09 11.47 55.62
N ASN A 52 -18.55 12.64 55.17
CA ASN A 52 -19.24 12.79 53.89
C ASN A 52 -18.39 12.40 52.66
N VAL A 53 -17.07 12.54 52.73
CA VAL A 53 -16.15 12.07 51.67
C VAL A 53 -16.04 10.55 51.72
N TRP A 54 -15.96 9.96 52.91
CA TRP A 54 -15.95 8.50 53.10
C TRP A 54 -17.24 7.84 52.64
N LEU A 55 -18.38 8.50 52.90
CA LEU A 55 -19.72 8.12 52.44
C LEU A 55 -19.96 8.33 50.94
N ASP A 56 -19.00 8.93 50.21
CA ASP A 56 -19.05 9.12 48.76
C ASP A 56 -20.26 9.97 48.30
N VAL A 57 -20.60 11.01 49.07
CA VAL A 57 -21.68 11.98 48.75
C VAL A 57 -21.15 13.36 48.33
N VAL A 58 -19.87 13.42 47.95
CA VAL A 58 -19.16 14.65 47.58
C VAL A 58 -18.86 14.65 46.08
N ASP A 59 -19.09 15.78 45.40
CA ASP A 59 -18.77 15.91 43.97
C ASP A 59 -17.33 16.35 43.71
N THR A 60 -16.80 17.27 44.52
CA THR A 60 -15.43 17.80 44.41
C THR A 60 -14.70 17.77 45.74
N LEU A 61 -13.52 17.17 45.77
CA LEU A 61 -12.61 17.17 46.93
C LEU A 61 -11.38 18.02 46.62
N LYS A 62 -11.14 19.08 47.39
CA LYS A 62 -9.88 19.84 47.35
C LYS A 62 -9.01 19.43 48.54
N ILE A 63 -7.74 19.15 48.28
CA ILE A 63 -6.76 18.83 49.33
C ILE A 63 -5.68 19.91 49.32
N VAL A 64 -5.38 20.43 50.51
CA VAL A 64 -4.40 21.51 50.72
C VAL A 64 -3.37 21.05 51.73
N GLY A 65 -2.08 21.23 51.43
CA GLY A 65 -0.98 20.89 52.34
C GLY A 65 -0.12 19.70 51.90
N PRO A 66 0.85 19.28 52.74
CA PRO A 66 1.81 18.23 52.40
C PRO A 66 1.18 16.84 52.42
N LEU A 67 1.50 16.04 51.40
CA LEU A 67 1.07 14.64 51.23
C LEU A 67 2.28 13.73 50.99
N ASN A 68 2.41 12.66 51.76
CA ASN A 68 3.46 11.63 51.55
C ASN A 68 2.89 10.39 50.80
N SER A 69 3.68 9.32 50.70
CA SER A 69 3.27 8.08 50.02
C SER A 69 2.04 7.46 50.69
N TYR A 70 1.95 7.53 52.03
CA TYR A 70 0.78 7.08 52.77
C TYR A 70 -0.48 7.87 52.42
N ASP A 71 -0.43 9.21 52.36
CA ASP A 71 -1.60 10.01 51.99
C ASP A 71 -2.06 9.75 50.55
N LEU A 72 -1.11 9.57 49.63
CA LEU A 72 -1.40 9.34 48.21
C LEU A 72 -2.16 8.04 47.94
N ARG A 73 -2.05 7.02 48.81
CA ARG A 73 -2.89 5.80 48.72
C ARG A 73 -4.38 6.12 48.89
N TRP A 74 -4.70 7.09 49.76
CA TRP A 74 -6.07 7.53 50.02
C TRP A 74 -6.59 8.39 48.87
N VAL A 75 -5.74 9.29 48.36
CA VAL A 75 -6.03 10.04 47.13
C VAL A 75 -6.42 9.09 45.98
N ARG A 76 -5.66 8.01 45.76
CA ARG A 76 -5.99 6.96 44.80
C ARG A 76 -7.34 6.32 45.08
N LYS A 77 -7.58 5.94 46.34
CA LYS A 77 -8.82 5.31 46.79
C LYS A 77 -10.04 6.17 46.49
N PHE A 78 -9.93 7.49 46.69
CA PHE A 78 -10.99 8.46 46.33
C PHE A 78 -11.16 8.59 44.82
N CYS A 79 -10.09 8.44 44.03
CA CYS A 79 -10.14 8.44 42.57
C CYS A 79 -10.61 7.10 41.96
N GLY A 80 -10.89 6.10 42.81
CA GLY A 80 -11.54 4.85 42.43
C GLY A 80 -10.62 3.64 42.25
N SER A 81 -9.43 3.64 42.86
CA SER A 81 -8.60 2.44 42.95
C SER A 81 -7.75 2.43 44.22
N ASP A 82 -7.53 1.28 44.84
CA ASP A 82 -6.64 1.18 46.00
C ASP A 82 -5.14 1.07 45.61
N GLU A 83 -4.30 0.87 46.63
CA GLU A 83 -2.86 0.64 46.47
C GLU A 83 -2.54 -0.66 45.71
N TYR A 84 -3.43 -1.65 45.62
CA TYR A 84 -3.18 -2.89 44.87
C TYR A 84 -3.72 -2.81 43.43
N GLY A 85 -4.35 -1.70 43.05
CA GLY A 85 -4.93 -1.51 41.73
C GLY A 85 -6.28 -2.22 41.56
N ALA A 86 -6.92 -2.62 42.66
CA ALA A 86 -8.31 -3.06 42.66
C ALA A 86 -9.22 -1.85 42.42
N LEU A 87 -10.29 -2.06 41.66
CA LEU A 87 -11.21 -0.99 41.29
C LEU A 87 -12.20 -0.75 42.43
N ILE A 88 -12.36 0.52 42.80
CA ILE A 88 -13.29 0.96 43.83
C ILE A 88 -14.28 1.91 43.17
N PRO A 89 -15.52 1.48 42.90
CA PRO A 89 -16.55 2.38 42.39
C PRO A 89 -16.71 3.57 43.35
N LYS A 90 -16.59 4.78 42.81
CA LYS A 90 -16.76 6.05 43.52
C LYS A 90 -17.59 6.98 42.66
N THR A 91 -18.33 7.87 43.31
CA THR A 91 -19.12 8.92 42.65
C THR A 91 -18.46 10.29 42.73
N LEU A 92 -17.36 10.43 43.49
CA LEU A 92 -16.51 11.62 43.45
C LEU A 92 -16.04 11.90 42.02
N LYS A 93 -16.40 13.07 41.50
CA LYS A 93 -16.13 13.45 40.10
C LYS A 93 -14.81 14.19 39.94
N ARG A 94 -14.45 15.03 40.92
CA ARG A 94 -13.30 15.93 40.79
C ARG A 94 -12.41 15.94 42.02
N ILE A 95 -11.11 15.93 41.80
CA ILE A 95 -10.11 16.20 42.83
C ILE A 95 -9.26 17.42 42.45
N ASP A 96 -9.07 18.31 43.41
CA ASP A 96 -8.27 19.52 43.26
C ASP A 96 -7.05 19.44 44.18
N LEU A 97 -5.87 19.25 43.59
CA LEU A 97 -4.57 19.16 44.25
C LEU A 97 -3.72 20.41 43.99
N SER A 98 -4.31 21.50 43.50
CA SER A 98 -3.58 22.70 43.09
C SER A 98 -2.72 23.34 44.20
N GLU A 99 -3.07 23.10 45.47
CA GLU A 99 -2.38 23.57 46.68
C GLU A 99 -1.88 22.42 47.57
N ALA A 100 -1.83 21.19 47.04
CA ALA A 100 -1.13 20.08 47.69
C ALA A 100 0.38 20.15 47.40
N THR A 101 1.21 19.56 48.25
CA THR A 101 2.65 19.37 48.02
C THR A 101 3.06 17.94 48.33
N PHE A 102 3.62 17.22 47.37
CA PHE A 102 4.11 15.86 47.57
C PHE A 102 5.49 15.90 48.23
N VAL A 103 5.63 15.22 49.37
CA VAL A 103 6.84 15.20 50.18
C VAL A 103 7.24 13.75 50.49
N SER A 104 8.53 13.45 50.45
CA SER A 104 9.06 12.13 50.85
C SER A 104 9.36 12.06 52.36
N THR A 105 9.22 13.17 53.08
CA THR A 105 9.48 13.25 54.53
C THR A 105 8.23 12.99 55.34
N GLY A 106 8.38 12.33 56.49
CA GLY A 106 7.23 11.87 57.29
C GLY A 106 6.65 10.55 56.79
N ASP A 107 7.33 9.86 55.87
CA ASP A 107 6.89 8.60 55.30
C ASP A 107 6.94 7.48 56.34
N THR A 108 5.81 6.82 56.50
CA THR A 108 5.74 5.42 56.91
C THR A 108 6.39 4.60 55.78
N SER A 109 6.84 3.36 56.02
CA SER A 109 7.43 2.50 54.97
C SER A 109 6.42 2.03 53.89
N GLU A 110 5.33 2.78 53.70
CA GLU A 110 4.16 2.44 52.93
C GLU A 110 4.19 3.09 51.54
N SER A 111 3.96 2.28 50.51
CA SER A 111 3.84 2.72 49.12
C SER A 111 2.44 3.24 48.82
N TYR A 112 2.31 4.21 47.91
CA TYR A 112 1.00 4.61 47.42
C TYR A 112 0.40 3.61 46.43
N TYR A 113 1.25 2.80 45.77
CA TYR A 113 0.81 1.80 44.80
C TYR A 113 1.75 0.59 44.75
N ILE A 114 1.17 -0.58 44.54
CA ILE A 114 1.80 -1.89 44.46
C ILE A 114 1.30 -2.57 43.19
N PHE A 115 2.24 -2.95 42.34
CA PHE A 115 1.99 -3.71 41.12
C PHE A 115 2.66 -5.06 41.21
N THR A 116 1.89 -6.14 41.20
CA THR A 116 2.39 -7.50 41.08
C THR A 116 2.62 -7.83 39.60
N ASP A 117 3.86 -8.11 39.21
CA ASP A 117 4.18 -8.51 37.84
C ASP A 117 3.81 -9.98 37.54
N ASP A 118 3.93 -10.40 36.28
CA ASP A 118 3.55 -11.75 35.82
C ASP A 118 4.29 -12.89 36.53
N LEU A 119 5.43 -12.58 37.17
CA LEU A 119 6.20 -13.53 37.96
C LEU A 119 5.76 -13.57 39.43
N GLY A 120 4.68 -12.85 39.77
CA GLY A 120 4.17 -12.73 41.14
C GLY A 120 4.99 -11.79 42.02
N LYS A 121 5.87 -10.94 41.45
CA LYS A 121 6.72 -10.04 42.24
C LYS A 121 6.08 -8.66 42.40
N ASP A 122 5.95 -8.23 43.65
CA ASP A 122 5.45 -6.90 43.98
C ASP A 122 6.48 -5.81 43.69
N ARG A 123 6.02 -4.77 42.99
CA ARG A 123 6.72 -3.52 42.75
C ARG A 123 6.00 -2.40 43.47
N LYS A 124 6.67 -1.79 44.44
CA LYS A 124 6.15 -0.73 45.28
C LYS A 124 6.56 0.65 44.74
N TYR A 125 5.64 1.60 44.77
CA TYR A 125 5.81 2.97 44.27
C TYR A 125 5.67 3.99 45.41
N PHE A 126 6.61 4.93 45.48
CA PHE A 126 6.75 5.91 46.56
C PHE A 126 7.02 7.30 45.99
N VAL A 127 6.76 8.35 46.78
CA VAL A 127 7.15 9.72 46.43
C VAL A 127 8.68 9.81 46.44
N ASP A 128 9.28 10.03 45.28
CA ASP A 128 10.72 10.16 45.14
C ASP A 128 11.19 11.56 45.56
N GLY A 129 11.78 11.64 46.76
CA GLY A 129 12.32 12.89 47.31
C GLY A 129 13.47 13.50 46.49
N THR A 130 14.10 12.70 45.61
CA THR A 130 15.13 13.22 44.68
C THR A 130 14.53 13.93 43.47
N LYS A 131 13.22 13.77 43.23
CA LYS A 131 12.47 14.39 42.13
C LYS A 131 11.26 15.16 42.66
N PRO A 132 11.46 16.26 43.39
CA PRO A 132 10.40 16.96 44.12
C PRO A 132 9.32 17.60 43.23
N THR A 133 9.57 17.76 41.93
CA THR A 133 8.63 18.37 40.96
C THR A 133 7.95 17.35 40.04
N LEU A 134 8.21 16.06 40.23
CA LEU A 134 7.62 14.97 39.44
C LEU A 134 6.21 14.66 39.97
N LEU A 135 5.23 14.55 39.07
CA LEU A 135 3.99 13.83 39.39
C LEU A 135 4.35 12.33 39.46
N PRO A 136 4.20 11.68 40.64
CA PRO A 136 4.73 10.33 40.83
C PRO A 136 4.22 9.32 39.79
N GLU A 137 5.10 8.40 39.39
CA GLU A 137 4.79 7.36 38.40
C GLU A 137 3.59 6.53 38.84
N LYS A 138 2.70 6.23 37.90
CA LYS A 138 1.48 5.44 38.16
C LYS A 138 0.59 5.97 39.29
N LEU A 139 0.71 7.23 39.71
CA LEU A 139 -0.05 7.76 40.85
C LEU A 139 -1.55 7.53 40.70
N PHE A 140 -2.13 7.75 39.52
CA PHE A 140 -3.55 7.50 39.23
C PHE A 140 -3.76 6.29 38.30
N PHE A 141 -2.79 5.38 38.20
CA PHE A 141 -2.94 4.17 37.38
C PHE A 141 -4.21 3.41 37.76
N LYS A 142 -5.09 3.16 36.78
CA LYS A 142 -6.40 2.51 36.90
C LYS A 142 -7.39 3.19 37.86
N CYS A 143 -7.25 4.49 38.13
CA CYS A 143 -8.27 5.26 38.83
C CYS A 143 -9.48 5.51 37.91
N CYS A 144 -10.40 4.55 37.87
CA CYS A 144 -11.46 4.47 36.86
C CYS A 144 -12.71 5.31 37.15
N SER A 145 -12.82 5.97 38.31
CA SER A 145 -14.05 6.66 38.71
C SER A 145 -13.97 8.18 38.54
N ILE A 146 -12.76 8.75 38.60
CA ILE A 146 -12.55 10.20 38.60
C ILE A 146 -12.74 10.81 37.20
N GLU A 147 -13.43 11.95 37.11
CA GLU A 147 -13.69 12.65 35.84
C GLU A 147 -12.74 13.84 35.60
N SER A 148 -12.30 14.53 36.65
CA SER A 148 -11.40 15.71 36.53
C SER A 148 -10.36 15.76 37.65
N ILE A 149 -9.11 16.07 37.30
CA ILE A 149 -8.00 16.26 38.25
C ILE A 149 -7.33 17.61 38.00
N VAL A 150 -7.13 18.39 39.06
CA VAL A 150 -6.28 19.59 39.03
C VAL A 150 -4.95 19.27 39.70
N LEU A 151 -3.85 19.40 38.95
CA LEU A 151 -2.52 19.06 39.44
C LEU A 151 -1.90 20.18 40.31
N PRO A 152 -0.97 19.85 41.22
CA PRO A 152 -0.23 20.86 41.96
C PRO A 152 0.60 21.78 41.06
N LYS A 153 0.58 23.08 41.34
CA LYS A 153 1.21 24.11 40.48
C LYS A 153 2.73 24.00 40.35
N TYR A 154 3.40 23.35 41.30
CA TYR A 154 4.86 23.21 41.29
C TYR A 154 5.34 22.02 40.44
N ILE A 155 4.44 21.19 39.90
CA ILE A 155 4.81 20.07 39.05
C ILE A 155 5.48 20.56 37.76
N ARG A 156 6.54 19.87 37.35
CA ARG A 156 7.31 20.15 36.12
C ARG A 156 7.37 18.95 35.17
N GLU A 157 7.11 17.74 35.67
CA GLU A 157 7.22 16.50 34.90
C GLU A 157 6.05 15.57 35.24
N LEU A 158 5.47 14.90 34.25
CA LEU A 158 4.44 13.86 34.46
C LEU A 158 5.06 12.48 34.35
N GLY A 159 5.10 11.73 35.45
CA GLY A 159 5.73 10.42 35.54
C GLY A 159 5.05 9.33 34.72
N ILE A 160 5.82 8.28 34.37
CA ILE A 160 5.36 7.15 33.56
C ILE A 160 4.01 6.61 34.04
N GLY A 161 3.04 6.58 33.12
CA GLY A 161 1.71 6.01 33.35
C GLY A 161 0.91 6.67 34.47
N ALA A 162 1.20 7.93 34.82
CA ALA A 162 0.55 8.62 35.94
C ALA A 162 -0.98 8.58 35.87
N PHE A 163 -1.60 8.63 34.68
CA PHE A 163 -3.05 8.52 34.49
C PHE A 163 -3.46 7.32 33.61
N PHE A 164 -2.56 6.36 33.40
CA PHE A 164 -2.84 5.24 32.51
C PHE A 164 -4.07 4.44 32.98
N ARG A 165 -5.02 4.21 32.07
CA ARG A 165 -6.32 3.57 32.32
C ARG A 165 -7.25 4.34 33.27
N CYS A 166 -7.16 5.66 33.34
CA CYS A 166 -8.23 6.48 33.95
C CYS A 166 -9.42 6.60 32.99
N VAL A 167 -10.21 5.53 32.84
CA VAL A 167 -11.21 5.40 31.76
C VAL A 167 -12.37 6.40 31.82
N SER A 168 -12.70 6.94 33.00
CA SER A 168 -13.76 7.95 33.19
C SER A 168 -13.26 9.39 33.13
N MET A 169 -11.95 9.59 33.02
CA MET A 169 -11.33 10.91 33.01
C MET A 169 -11.73 11.70 31.77
N LYS A 170 -12.30 12.88 31.97
CA LYS A 170 -12.74 13.83 30.93
C LYS A 170 -11.81 15.03 30.83
N GLU A 171 -11.12 15.40 31.90
CA GLU A 171 -10.26 16.59 31.98
C GLU A 171 -9.09 16.36 32.94
N VAL A 172 -7.92 16.91 32.58
CA VAL A 172 -6.80 17.11 33.51
C VAL A 172 -6.29 18.53 33.35
N ILE A 173 -6.21 19.28 34.44
CA ILE A 173 -5.62 20.62 34.45
C ILE A 173 -4.14 20.49 34.79
N ILE A 174 -3.30 20.59 33.75
CA ILE A 174 -1.84 20.48 33.82
C ILE A 174 -1.24 21.89 34.04
N PRO A 175 -0.27 22.08 34.96
CA PRO A 175 0.43 23.35 35.12
C PRO A 175 1.21 23.72 33.86
N ASP A 176 1.25 25.00 33.50
CA ASP A 176 1.84 25.46 32.24
C ASP A 176 3.37 25.31 32.22
N GLU A 177 4.00 25.24 33.40
CA GLU A 177 5.42 25.04 33.62
C GLU A 177 5.89 23.59 33.43
N VAL A 178 5.00 22.65 33.10
CA VAL A 178 5.38 21.27 32.80
C VAL A 178 6.17 21.21 31.49
N THR A 179 7.37 20.64 31.56
CA THR A 179 8.30 20.52 30.44
C THR A 179 8.41 19.10 29.88
N ASP A 180 8.03 18.09 30.64
CA ASP A 180 8.14 16.67 30.24
C ASP A 180 6.87 15.87 30.57
N ILE A 181 6.40 15.09 29.59
CA ILE A 181 5.33 14.10 29.77
C ILE A 181 5.90 12.74 29.39
N GLN A 182 6.03 11.83 30.35
CA GLN A 182 6.68 10.55 30.13
C GLN A 182 5.76 9.53 29.44
N HIS A 183 6.21 8.29 29.35
CA HIS A 183 5.51 7.22 28.62
C HIS A 183 4.10 6.96 29.15
N THR A 184 3.16 6.69 28.24
CA THR A 184 1.81 6.20 28.54
C THR A 184 0.99 7.05 29.52
N VAL A 185 1.33 8.32 29.74
CA VAL A 185 0.74 9.13 30.82
C VAL A 185 -0.78 9.17 30.75
N PHE A 186 -1.37 9.39 29.57
CA PHE A 186 -2.82 9.41 29.35
C PHE A 186 -3.32 8.19 28.57
N GLY A 187 -2.52 7.13 28.45
CA GLY A 187 -2.92 5.95 27.69
C GLY A 187 -4.17 5.31 28.28
N VAL A 188 -5.13 4.95 27.43
CA VAL A 188 -6.42 4.34 27.80
C VAL A 188 -7.29 5.25 28.67
N CYS A 189 -7.13 6.58 28.57
CA CYS A 189 -8.09 7.55 29.08
C CYS A 189 -9.29 7.67 28.12
N ALA A 190 -10.13 6.63 28.06
CA ALA A 190 -11.16 6.47 27.03
C ALA A 190 -12.23 7.59 27.00
N SER A 191 -12.48 8.27 28.13
CA SER A 191 -13.44 9.38 28.21
C SER A 191 -12.85 10.78 27.97
N LEU A 192 -11.53 10.89 27.75
CA LEU A 192 -10.86 12.18 27.59
C LEU A 192 -11.21 12.77 26.23
N GLU A 193 -11.96 13.88 26.21
CA GLU A 193 -12.41 14.49 24.95
C GLU A 193 -11.43 15.53 24.40
N THR A 194 -10.80 16.30 25.30
CA THR A 194 -9.86 17.37 24.96
C THR A 194 -8.77 17.43 26.02
N ILE A 195 -7.58 17.88 25.64
CA ILE A 195 -6.49 18.13 26.58
C ILE A 195 -5.73 19.39 26.20
N LYS A 196 -5.51 20.27 27.18
CA LYS A 196 -4.63 21.43 27.02
C LYS A 196 -3.22 21.03 27.44
N LEU A 197 -2.33 20.85 26.46
CA LEU A 197 -0.91 20.62 26.72
C LEU A 197 -0.23 21.93 27.20
N PRO A 198 0.77 21.84 28.09
CA PRO A 198 1.45 22.99 28.68
C PRO A 198 2.33 23.72 27.67
N SER A 199 2.39 25.05 27.73
CA SER A 199 3.10 25.87 26.73
C SER A 199 4.62 25.64 26.73
N GLN A 200 5.19 25.24 27.87
CA GLN A 200 6.62 24.99 28.05
C GLN A 200 7.04 23.56 27.70
N LEU A 201 6.12 22.71 27.22
CA LEU A 201 6.39 21.31 26.92
C LEU A 201 7.55 21.16 25.93
N LYS A 202 8.53 20.33 26.28
CA LYS A 202 9.69 20.00 25.45
C LYS A 202 9.65 18.57 24.94
N THR A 203 9.20 17.64 25.78
CA THR A 203 9.26 16.21 25.49
C THR A 203 7.95 15.51 25.83
N MET A 204 7.58 14.55 24.98
CA MET A 204 6.48 13.62 25.20
C MET A 204 6.97 12.21 24.92
N GLY A 205 6.72 11.26 25.81
CA GLY A 205 7.13 9.86 25.65
C GLY A 205 6.30 9.10 24.60
N ASN A 206 6.65 7.82 24.41
CA ASN A 206 5.84 6.88 23.62
C ASN A 206 4.44 6.66 24.23
N TYR A 207 3.45 6.39 23.37
CA TYR A 207 2.09 5.94 23.75
C TYR A 207 1.29 6.91 24.64
N VAL A 208 1.59 8.22 24.63
CA VAL A 208 0.98 9.16 25.58
C VAL A 208 -0.55 9.20 25.51
N PHE A 209 -1.15 9.15 24.32
CA PHE A 209 -2.60 9.18 24.09
C PHE A 209 -3.13 7.91 23.42
N THR A 210 -2.44 6.77 23.59
CA THR A 210 -2.91 5.51 23.01
C THR A 210 -4.27 5.12 23.60
N TYR A 211 -5.22 4.63 22.80
CA TYR A 211 -6.57 4.24 23.22
C TYR A 211 -7.36 5.36 23.91
N CYS A 212 -7.11 6.63 23.58
CA CYS A 212 -7.96 7.74 23.99
C CYS A 212 -9.17 7.84 23.05
N GLU A 213 -10.13 6.94 23.21
CA GLU A 213 -11.22 6.72 22.25
C GLU A 213 -12.05 7.96 21.92
N LYS A 214 -12.32 8.84 22.91
CA LYS A 214 -13.12 10.05 22.71
C LYS A 214 -12.33 11.31 22.41
N LEU A 215 -11.00 11.24 22.35
CA LEU A 215 -10.15 12.41 22.13
C LEU A 215 -10.45 12.99 20.75
N LYS A 216 -10.81 14.27 20.69
CA LYS A 216 -11.28 14.93 19.45
C LYS A 216 -10.17 15.73 18.75
N GLU A 217 -9.40 16.46 19.53
CA GLU A 217 -8.36 17.35 19.02
C GLU A 217 -7.19 17.48 19.99
N VAL A 218 -6.00 17.65 19.43
CA VAL A 218 -4.78 17.95 20.18
C VAL A 218 -3.95 19.00 19.45
N VAL A 219 -3.44 19.97 20.21
CA VAL A 219 -2.44 20.93 19.76
C VAL A 219 -1.12 20.63 20.46
N ILE A 220 -0.11 20.21 19.69
CA ILE A 220 1.22 19.95 20.20
C ILE A 220 1.98 21.28 20.34
N PRO A 221 2.50 21.64 21.54
CA PRO A 221 3.22 22.90 21.76
C PRO A 221 4.50 23.05 20.93
N ASP A 222 4.83 24.28 20.54
CA ASP A 222 5.99 24.62 19.69
C ASP A 222 7.36 24.21 20.26
N GLY A 223 7.44 23.94 21.57
CA GLY A 223 8.66 23.45 22.23
C GLY A 223 8.97 21.98 21.96
N VAL A 224 8.01 21.20 21.46
CA VAL A 224 8.18 19.77 21.17
C VAL A 224 8.87 19.58 19.82
N THR A 225 9.99 18.86 19.83
CA THR A 225 10.79 18.62 18.61
C THR A 225 10.61 17.22 18.01
N LYS A 226 9.95 16.31 18.72
CA LYS A 226 9.76 14.91 18.31
C LYS A 226 8.37 14.37 18.65
N ILE A 227 7.74 13.70 17.69
CA ILE A 227 6.56 12.85 17.96
C ILE A 227 7.03 11.41 18.12
N ASN A 228 6.72 10.84 19.28
CA ASN A 228 7.18 9.52 19.67
C ASN A 228 6.26 8.40 19.21
N LYS A 229 6.73 7.16 19.37
CA LYS A 229 6.08 5.96 18.84
C LYS A 229 4.64 5.86 19.37
N ARG A 230 3.69 5.65 18.44
CA ARG A 230 2.28 5.34 18.72
C ARG A 230 1.63 6.31 19.68
N THR A 231 1.95 7.60 19.55
CA THR A 231 1.46 8.64 20.46
C THR A 231 -0.06 8.70 20.45
N PHE A 232 -0.69 8.45 19.29
CA PHE A 232 -2.15 8.53 19.07
C PHE A 232 -2.76 7.21 18.57
N ASP A 233 -2.15 6.06 18.88
CA ASP A 233 -2.65 4.75 18.43
C ASP A 233 -4.01 4.42 19.03
N GLN A 234 -4.97 3.99 18.21
CA GLN A 234 -6.37 3.73 18.54
C GLN A 234 -7.11 4.98 19.05
N THR A 235 -7.08 6.06 18.26
CA THR A 235 -7.81 7.31 18.54
C THR A 235 -8.90 7.60 17.48
N PRO A 236 -10.00 6.83 17.46
CA PRO A 236 -11.01 6.86 16.41
C PRO A 236 -11.80 8.17 16.28
N ASN A 237 -11.81 9.02 17.32
CA ASN A 237 -12.50 10.32 17.27
C ASN A 237 -11.55 11.52 17.08
N MET A 238 -10.24 11.30 16.99
CA MET A 238 -9.25 12.38 16.92
C MET A 238 -9.16 12.94 15.50
N LYS A 239 -10.10 13.82 15.16
CA LYS A 239 -10.23 14.43 13.83
C LYS A 239 -9.09 15.37 13.46
N LYS A 240 -8.55 16.09 14.45
CA LYS A 240 -7.60 17.18 14.22
C LYS A 240 -6.37 17.08 15.11
N LEU A 241 -5.20 17.18 14.49
CA LEU A 241 -3.92 17.27 15.17
C LEU A 241 -3.12 18.46 14.63
N THR A 242 -2.67 19.35 15.51
CA THR A 242 -1.78 20.45 15.13
C THR A 242 -0.36 20.14 15.58
N LEU A 243 0.58 20.05 14.63
CA LEU A 243 1.99 19.80 14.87
C LEU A 243 2.77 21.12 15.06
N PRO A 244 3.89 21.10 15.81
CA PRO A 244 4.69 22.29 16.03
C PRO A 244 5.50 22.63 14.78
N LYS A 245 5.71 23.92 14.52
CA LYS A 245 6.39 24.39 13.29
C LYS A 245 7.84 23.93 13.16
N ASN A 246 8.51 23.76 14.29
CA ASN A 246 9.92 23.38 14.38
C ASN A 246 10.11 21.88 14.68
N LEU A 247 9.12 21.04 14.36
CA LEU A 247 9.23 19.59 14.56
C LEU A 247 10.38 19.03 13.72
N GLN A 248 11.26 18.23 14.33
CA GLN A 248 12.48 17.74 13.69
C GLN A 248 12.43 16.23 13.41
N GLU A 249 11.69 15.46 14.22
CA GLU A 249 11.71 14.01 14.14
C GLU A 249 10.32 13.39 14.34
N LEU A 250 10.04 12.37 13.53
CA LEU A 250 8.95 11.42 13.74
C LEU A 250 9.58 10.06 14.08
N SER A 251 9.08 9.38 15.11
CA SER A 251 9.45 8.00 15.39
C SER A 251 8.71 7.03 14.47
N ILE A 252 9.21 5.79 14.36
CA ILE A 252 8.47 4.65 13.79
C ILE A 252 7.08 4.60 14.41
N GLU A 253 6.05 4.46 13.58
CA GLU A 253 4.64 4.39 13.96
C GLU A 253 4.13 5.62 14.76
N ALA A 254 4.68 6.83 14.51
CA ALA A 254 4.32 8.05 15.28
C ALA A 254 2.80 8.32 15.40
N PHE A 255 2.07 8.19 14.29
CA PHE A 255 0.62 8.37 14.17
C PHE A 255 -0.11 7.07 13.76
N PHE A 256 0.55 5.91 13.89
CA PHE A 256 -0.06 4.62 13.59
C PHE A 256 -1.37 4.46 14.37
N GLY A 257 -2.45 4.05 13.70
CA GLY A 257 -3.75 3.87 14.33
C GLY A 257 -4.40 5.16 14.82
N ALA A 258 -4.03 6.33 14.29
CA ALA A 258 -4.79 7.57 14.48
C ALA A 258 -6.08 7.53 13.64
N ASN A 259 -6.95 6.53 13.88
CA ASN A 259 -8.03 6.13 12.97
C ASN A 259 -9.01 7.26 12.65
N GLY A 260 -9.18 8.24 13.56
CA GLY A 260 -10.07 9.38 13.37
C GLY A 260 -9.46 10.58 12.66
N LEU A 261 -8.15 10.62 12.43
CA LEU A 261 -7.45 11.77 11.85
C LEU A 261 -7.85 11.96 10.39
N GLU A 262 -8.45 13.10 10.06
CA GLU A 262 -8.97 13.38 8.71
C GLU A 262 -7.93 14.04 7.81
N GLU A 263 -7.18 15.00 8.35
CA GLU A 263 -6.17 15.77 7.62
C GLU A 263 -4.94 16.06 8.49
N ILE A 264 -3.76 16.09 7.87
CA ILE A 264 -2.54 16.51 8.55
C ILE A 264 -1.57 17.26 7.62
N GLN A 265 -0.95 18.30 8.16
CA GLN A 265 0.16 19.00 7.54
C GLN A 265 1.46 18.61 8.24
N ILE A 266 2.38 18.01 7.49
CA ILE A 266 3.71 17.67 8.01
C ILE A 266 4.61 18.91 7.88
N PRO A 267 5.22 19.40 8.97
CA PRO A 267 6.00 20.63 8.96
C PRO A 267 7.33 20.47 8.21
N GLU A 268 7.83 21.58 7.67
CA GLU A 268 9.18 21.66 7.09
C GLU A 268 10.24 21.22 8.10
N GLY A 269 11.32 20.58 7.60
CA GLY A 269 12.39 20.04 8.44
C GLY A 269 12.30 18.53 8.65
N ILE A 270 11.12 17.93 8.48
CA ILE A 270 10.97 16.48 8.38
C ILE A 270 11.49 16.00 7.02
N THR A 271 12.49 15.13 7.03
CA THR A 271 13.16 14.66 5.79
C THR A 271 12.73 13.27 5.34
N MET A 272 12.03 12.53 6.20
CA MET A 272 11.58 11.17 5.95
C MET A 272 10.25 10.94 6.68
N LEU A 273 9.36 10.15 6.09
CA LEU A 273 8.26 9.52 6.82
C LEU A 273 8.71 8.12 7.27
N PRO A 274 8.93 7.89 8.58
CA PRO A 274 9.34 6.59 9.11
C PRO A 274 8.36 5.45 8.85
N GLU A 275 8.82 4.23 9.12
CA GLU A 275 8.00 3.02 9.01
C GLU A 275 6.67 3.17 9.77
N GLY A 276 5.56 2.90 9.08
CA GLY A 276 4.22 2.88 9.66
C GLY A 276 3.71 4.22 10.21
N SER A 277 4.31 5.36 9.83
CA SER A 277 3.99 6.67 10.44
C SER A 277 2.51 7.00 10.49
N PHE A 278 1.76 6.69 9.43
CA PHE A 278 0.31 6.85 9.30
C PHE A 278 -0.40 5.52 9.01
N GLY A 279 0.22 4.38 9.29
CA GLY A 279 -0.42 3.08 9.09
C GLY A 279 -1.75 2.99 9.84
N PHE A 280 -2.80 2.47 9.20
CA PHE A 280 -4.16 2.35 9.76
C PHE A 280 -4.82 3.68 10.15
N CYS A 281 -4.46 4.80 9.54
CA CYS A 281 -5.21 6.06 9.68
C CYS A 281 -6.46 6.02 8.78
N GLU A 282 -7.50 5.31 9.23
CA GLU A 282 -8.66 4.96 8.41
C GLU A 282 -9.47 6.16 7.88
N ALA A 283 -9.57 7.26 8.64
CA ALA A 283 -10.28 8.47 8.23
C ALA A 283 -9.42 9.46 7.42
N LEU A 284 -8.12 9.21 7.31
CA LEU A 284 -7.17 10.15 6.70
C LEU A 284 -7.45 10.26 5.22
N ASN A 285 -7.91 11.44 4.79
CA ASN A 285 -8.26 11.73 3.40
C ASN A 285 -7.25 12.64 2.70
N LYS A 286 -6.52 13.47 3.46
CA LYS A 286 -5.56 14.42 2.92
C LYS A 286 -4.30 14.52 3.77
N VAL A 287 -3.15 14.50 3.10
CA VAL A 287 -1.83 14.68 3.72
C VAL A 287 -1.04 15.71 2.92
N GLU A 288 -0.58 16.76 3.60
CA GLU A 288 0.33 17.75 3.01
C GLU A 288 1.77 17.44 3.42
N LEU A 289 2.58 16.99 2.46
CA LEU A 289 4.00 16.73 2.66
C LEU A 289 4.86 17.99 2.40
N PRO A 290 5.89 18.26 3.20
CA PRO A 290 6.84 19.34 2.96
C PRO A 290 7.79 18.97 1.83
N ALA A 291 8.42 19.97 1.20
CA ALA A 291 9.38 19.71 0.12
C ALA A 291 10.67 19.03 0.63
N SER A 292 10.91 19.04 1.94
CA SER A 292 12.06 18.38 2.56
C SER A 292 11.98 16.85 2.57
N ILE A 293 10.83 16.23 2.29
CA ILE A 293 10.71 14.75 2.27
C ILE A 293 11.53 14.15 1.12
N THR A 294 12.48 13.30 1.47
CA THR A 294 13.34 12.57 0.52
C THR A 294 13.01 11.09 0.44
N LYS A 295 12.34 10.53 1.47
CA LYS A 295 11.93 9.12 1.54
C LYS A 295 10.58 8.95 2.24
N ILE A 296 9.74 8.09 1.68
CA ILE A 296 8.54 7.53 2.33
C ILE A 296 8.87 6.07 2.66
N ASP A 297 8.96 5.73 3.94
CA ASP A 297 9.42 4.41 4.38
C ASP A 297 8.28 3.38 4.43
N LYS A 298 8.64 2.14 4.76
CA LYS A 298 7.77 0.97 4.72
C LYS A 298 6.45 1.20 5.46
N ASN A 299 5.34 0.76 4.88
CA ASN A 299 4.00 0.87 5.48
C ASN A 299 3.56 2.30 5.86
N ALA A 300 4.21 3.37 5.39
CA ALA A 300 3.97 4.74 5.89
C ALA A 300 2.49 5.14 5.90
N PHE A 301 1.72 4.76 4.88
CA PHE A 301 0.27 4.97 4.73
C PHE A 301 -0.48 3.65 4.48
N GLN A 302 0.06 2.52 4.93
CA GLN A 302 -0.62 1.22 4.80
C GLN A 302 -2.02 1.30 5.43
N ASP A 303 -3.03 0.75 4.75
CA ASP A 303 -4.41 0.69 5.23
C ASP A 303 -5.00 2.07 5.58
N CYS A 304 -4.72 3.06 4.72
CA CYS A 304 -5.41 4.36 4.71
C CYS A 304 -6.46 4.40 3.57
N PRO A 305 -7.58 3.66 3.67
CA PRO A 305 -8.51 3.46 2.55
C PRO A 305 -9.20 4.73 2.05
N ASN A 306 -9.27 5.78 2.87
CA ASN A 306 -9.89 7.05 2.51
C ASN A 306 -8.90 8.10 1.96
N LEU A 307 -7.60 7.78 1.89
CA LEU A 307 -6.59 8.72 1.40
C LEU A 307 -6.82 8.99 -0.09
N GLU A 308 -7.19 10.22 -0.42
CA GLU A 308 -7.58 10.61 -1.77
C GLU A 308 -6.40 11.16 -2.58
N THR A 309 -5.61 12.04 -1.97
CA THR A 309 -4.47 12.69 -2.64
C THR A 309 -3.27 12.79 -1.72
N VAL A 310 -2.08 12.62 -2.32
CA VAL A 310 -0.78 12.89 -1.69
C VAL A 310 0.08 13.61 -2.70
N GLU A 311 0.37 14.89 -2.44
CA GLU A 311 1.27 15.66 -3.30
C GLU A 311 2.73 15.23 -3.02
N MET A 312 3.27 14.43 -3.93
CA MET A 312 4.68 14.02 -3.89
C MET A 312 5.54 15.09 -4.56
N LYS A 313 6.34 15.80 -3.77
CA LYS A 313 7.14 16.95 -4.22
C LYS A 313 8.50 16.54 -4.79
N GLU A 314 9.05 17.40 -5.64
CA GLU A 314 10.43 17.28 -6.11
C GLU A 314 11.40 17.25 -4.91
N GLY A 315 12.38 16.35 -4.96
CA GLY A 315 13.26 16.01 -3.84
C GLY A 315 13.00 14.60 -3.29
N LEU A 316 11.78 14.06 -3.44
CA LEU A 316 11.45 12.67 -3.09
C LEU A 316 12.21 11.71 -4.00
N LYS A 317 13.00 10.80 -3.42
CA LYS A 317 13.85 9.85 -4.17
C LYS A 317 13.36 8.41 -4.09
N HIS A 318 12.68 8.04 -3.00
CA HIS A 318 12.43 6.64 -2.68
C HIS A 318 11.07 6.46 -1.99
N ILE A 319 10.27 5.51 -2.47
CA ILE A 319 9.05 5.02 -1.81
C ILE A 319 9.22 3.51 -1.53
N ALA A 320 9.20 3.16 -0.25
CA ALA A 320 9.54 1.83 0.23
C ALA A 320 8.32 0.88 0.28
N MET A 321 8.60 -0.40 0.49
CA MET A 321 7.63 -1.50 0.44
C MET A 321 6.33 -1.21 1.22
N TYR A 322 5.17 -1.50 0.60
CA TYR A 322 3.82 -1.29 1.16
C TYR A 322 3.45 0.14 1.57
N ALA A 323 4.22 1.16 1.20
CA ALA A 323 4.00 2.52 1.70
C ALA A 323 2.58 3.05 1.50
N PHE A 324 1.85 2.63 0.46
CA PHE A 324 0.46 3.02 0.17
C PHE A 324 -0.47 1.81 -0.01
N GLN A 325 -0.11 0.63 0.54
CA GLN A 325 -0.95 -0.56 0.41
C GLN A 325 -2.38 -0.28 0.91
N ASN A 326 -3.38 -0.73 0.14
CA ASN A 326 -4.81 -0.57 0.43
C ASN A 326 -5.31 0.90 0.52
N CYS A 327 -4.59 1.88 -0.04
CA CYS A 327 -5.09 3.25 -0.22
C CYS A 327 -6.10 3.30 -1.38
N LYS A 328 -7.29 2.73 -1.17
CA LYS A 328 -8.25 2.41 -2.25
C LYS A 328 -8.77 3.63 -3.03
N LYS A 329 -8.91 4.79 -2.37
CA LYS A 329 -9.39 6.04 -2.97
C LYS A 329 -8.29 6.93 -3.55
N LEU A 330 -7.02 6.50 -3.49
CA LEU A 330 -5.90 7.32 -3.92
C LEU A 330 -5.95 7.50 -5.45
N HIS A 331 -6.06 8.76 -5.89
CA HIS A 331 -6.15 9.15 -7.30
C HIS A 331 -5.22 10.32 -7.61
N ASP A 332 -5.05 10.64 -8.91
CA ASP A 332 -4.23 11.76 -9.38
C ASP A 332 -2.78 11.77 -8.84
N VAL A 333 -2.20 10.58 -8.65
CA VAL A 333 -0.82 10.42 -8.15
C VAL A 333 0.18 10.90 -9.20
N LYS A 334 0.85 12.00 -8.89
CA LYS A 334 1.95 12.57 -9.68
C LYS A 334 3.26 12.20 -9.04
N LEU A 335 4.01 11.30 -9.67
CA LEU A 335 5.34 10.93 -9.19
C LEU A 335 6.36 11.97 -9.68
N PRO A 336 7.17 12.56 -8.79
CA PRO A 336 8.09 13.65 -9.15
C PRO A 336 9.28 13.13 -9.96
N ASN A 337 9.95 14.03 -10.70
CA ASN A 337 11.09 13.65 -11.54
C ASN A 337 12.31 13.21 -10.71
N SER A 338 12.42 13.65 -9.47
CA SER A 338 13.45 13.20 -8.54
C SER A 338 13.28 11.75 -8.06
N LEU A 339 12.12 11.12 -8.27
CA LEU A 339 11.83 9.77 -7.75
C LEU A 339 12.64 8.74 -8.54
N GLU A 340 13.47 7.96 -7.84
CA GLU A 340 14.36 6.96 -8.45
C GLU A 340 13.80 5.53 -8.28
N THR A 341 13.16 5.23 -7.14
CA THR A 341 12.76 3.87 -6.78
C THR A 341 11.34 3.81 -6.21
N ILE A 342 10.55 2.89 -6.77
CA ILE A 342 9.31 2.36 -6.19
C ILE A 342 9.57 0.90 -5.84
N GLU A 343 9.58 0.57 -4.55
CA GLU A 343 9.80 -0.81 -4.09
C GLU A 343 8.57 -1.72 -4.28
N ASN A 344 8.62 -2.92 -3.71
CA ASN A 344 7.60 -3.95 -3.86
C ASN A 344 6.28 -3.52 -3.20
N GLU A 345 5.17 -3.84 -3.86
CA GLU A 345 3.81 -3.74 -3.30
C GLU A 345 3.45 -2.34 -2.75
N VAL A 346 4.12 -1.27 -3.22
CA VAL A 346 3.94 0.10 -2.75
C VAL A 346 2.49 0.57 -2.85
N PHE A 347 1.86 0.40 -4.01
CA PHE A 347 0.48 0.77 -4.32
C PHE A 347 -0.42 -0.46 -4.51
N LEU A 348 -0.09 -1.57 -3.84
CA LEU A 348 -0.90 -2.79 -3.83
C LEU A 348 -2.34 -2.46 -3.39
N ASN A 349 -3.34 -2.88 -4.17
CA ASN A 349 -4.77 -2.63 -3.95
C ASN A 349 -5.17 -1.14 -3.89
N CYS A 350 -4.42 -0.24 -4.54
CA CYS A 350 -4.85 1.13 -4.79
C CYS A 350 -5.81 1.17 -5.98
N THR A 351 -7.08 0.85 -5.78
CA THR A 351 -8.00 0.55 -6.90
C THR A 351 -8.40 1.76 -7.74
N ASP A 352 -8.42 2.99 -7.21
CA ASP A 352 -8.94 4.18 -7.91
C ASP A 352 -7.87 5.08 -8.56
N MET A 353 -6.63 4.59 -8.71
CA MET A 353 -5.51 5.43 -9.20
C MET A 353 -5.59 5.75 -10.70
N SER A 354 -6.42 6.71 -11.06
CA SER A 354 -6.49 7.25 -12.42
C SER A 354 -5.39 8.27 -12.68
N GLY A 355 -5.00 8.43 -13.95
CA GLY A 355 -4.10 9.49 -14.39
C GLY A 355 -2.64 9.37 -13.93
N LEU A 356 -2.16 8.16 -13.57
CA LEU A 356 -0.77 7.93 -13.14
C LEU A 356 0.23 8.53 -14.12
N LYS A 357 1.12 9.38 -13.60
CA LYS A 357 2.27 9.92 -14.34
C LYS A 357 3.56 9.55 -13.64
N LEU A 358 4.44 8.86 -14.37
CA LEU A 358 5.77 8.51 -13.89
C LEU A 358 6.74 9.69 -14.10
N GLY A 359 7.59 9.94 -13.11
CA GLY A 359 8.65 10.95 -13.20
C GLY A 359 9.84 10.45 -14.02
N ASN A 360 10.55 11.38 -14.68
CA ASN A 360 11.66 11.06 -15.60
C ASN A 360 12.97 10.60 -14.91
N GLY A 361 13.03 10.51 -13.58
CA GLY A 361 14.16 9.96 -12.86
C GLY A 361 13.98 8.51 -12.44
N LEU A 362 12.80 7.93 -12.69
CA LEU A 362 12.43 6.61 -12.20
C LEU A 362 13.29 5.54 -12.87
N LYS A 363 13.95 4.70 -12.06
CA LYS A 363 14.82 3.60 -12.51
C LYS A 363 14.15 2.24 -12.33
N THR A 364 13.52 2.02 -11.17
CA THR A 364 13.01 0.69 -10.79
C THR A 364 11.57 0.76 -10.33
N ILE A 365 10.75 -0.15 -10.86
CA ILE A 365 9.40 -0.46 -10.40
C ILE A 365 9.41 -1.89 -9.85
N GLY A 366 9.22 -2.03 -8.54
CA GLY A 366 9.32 -3.29 -7.80
C GLY A 366 8.19 -4.29 -8.05
N GLU A 367 8.33 -5.46 -7.44
CA GLU A 367 7.38 -6.57 -7.56
C GLU A 367 5.99 -6.13 -7.08
N LYS A 368 4.95 -6.38 -7.89
CA LYS A 368 3.54 -6.05 -7.53
C LYS A 368 3.31 -4.60 -7.10
N ALA A 369 4.18 -3.66 -7.50
CA ALA A 369 4.13 -2.27 -7.06
C ALA A 369 2.76 -1.60 -7.27
N PHE A 370 2.02 -1.96 -8.30
CA PHE A 370 0.68 -1.48 -8.66
C PHE A 370 -0.33 -2.64 -8.81
N PHE A 371 -0.13 -3.75 -8.09
CA PHE A 371 -1.00 -4.93 -8.19
C PHE A 371 -2.44 -4.61 -7.79
N HIS A 372 -3.42 -5.18 -8.52
CA HIS A 372 -4.86 -4.91 -8.37
C HIS A 372 -5.24 -3.41 -8.46
N ASN A 373 -4.62 -2.69 -9.37
CA ASN A 373 -5.08 -1.34 -9.73
C ASN A 373 -6.25 -1.40 -10.72
N HIS A 374 -7.26 -0.53 -10.61
CA HIS A 374 -8.38 -0.52 -11.57
C HIS A 374 -8.55 0.84 -12.26
N GLY A 375 -7.86 1.88 -11.80
CA GLY A 375 -7.93 3.23 -12.33
C GLY A 375 -6.90 3.55 -13.42
N ILE A 376 -5.75 2.86 -13.46
CA ILE A 376 -4.72 3.11 -14.47
C ILE A 376 -5.21 2.63 -15.84
N GLU A 377 -5.50 3.55 -16.76
CA GLU A 377 -5.95 3.21 -18.11
C GLU A 377 -4.82 3.08 -19.14
N SER A 378 -3.73 3.83 -18.94
CA SER A 378 -2.56 3.77 -19.79
C SER A 378 -1.28 4.05 -19.03
N LEU A 379 -0.20 3.43 -19.48
CA LEU A 379 1.13 3.58 -18.88
C LEU A 379 2.14 4.01 -19.95
N ASP A 380 2.81 5.14 -19.73
CA ASP A 380 3.91 5.60 -20.55
C ASP A 380 5.20 5.54 -19.71
N LEU A 381 6.16 4.71 -20.12
CA LEU A 381 7.40 4.50 -19.38
C LEU A 381 8.45 5.56 -19.74
N PRO A 382 9.07 6.21 -18.75
CA PRO A 382 10.20 7.10 -19.01
C PRO A 382 11.42 6.31 -19.47
N GLU A 383 12.27 6.93 -20.29
CA GLU A 383 13.48 6.29 -20.86
C GLU A 383 14.48 5.82 -19.79
N THR A 384 14.41 6.41 -18.60
CA THR A 384 15.28 6.09 -17.46
C THR A 384 14.91 4.78 -16.76
N VAL A 385 13.74 4.19 -17.04
CA VAL A 385 13.34 2.95 -16.37
C VAL A 385 14.27 1.83 -16.85
N GLU A 386 14.97 1.23 -15.89
CA GLU A 386 15.91 0.14 -16.08
C GLU A 386 15.26 -1.22 -15.83
N LYS A 387 14.28 -1.30 -14.91
CA LYS A 387 13.62 -2.56 -14.53
C LYS A 387 12.14 -2.38 -14.15
N ILE A 388 11.30 -3.28 -14.65
CA ILE A 388 9.92 -3.49 -14.20
C ILE A 388 9.81 -4.94 -13.74
N ASP A 389 9.65 -5.12 -12.44
CA ASP A 389 9.73 -6.44 -11.82
C ASP A 389 8.46 -7.28 -12.01
N TYR A 390 8.55 -8.55 -11.62
CA TYR A 390 7.45 -9.52 -11.68
C TYR A 390 6.13 -8.93 -11.17
N ALA A 391 5.07 -9.11 -11.97
CA ALA A 391 3.71 -8.72 -11.62
C ALA A 391 3.51 -7.25 -11.21
N ALA A 392 4.43 -6.33 -11.53
CA ALA A 392 4.39 -4.92 -11.09
C ALA A 392 3.06 -4.22 -11.36
N PHE A 393 2.39 -4.54 -12.47
CA PHE A 393 1.08 -4.03 -12.87
C PHE A 393 0.07 -5.16 -13.05
N ALA A 394 0.26 -6.31 -12.38
CA ALA A 394 -0.66 -7.42 -12.54
C ALA A 394 -2.06 -7.09 -11.98
N GLU A 395 -3.07 -7.61 -12.65
CA GLU A 395 -4.49 -7.33 -12.41
C GLU A 395 -4.83 -5.83 -12.46
N CYS A 396 -4.08 -5.07 -13.27
CA CYS A 396 -4.45 -3.71 -13.65
C CYS A 396 -5.65 -3.74 -14.63
N LEU A 397 -6.87 -3.93 -14.10
CA LEU A 397 -8.06 -4.21 -14.91
C LEU A 397 -8.52 -3.04 -15.79
N GLY A 398 -8.10 -1.81 -15.47
CA GLY A 398 -8.35 -0.63 -16.30
C GLY A 398 -7.34 -0.45 -17.44
N LEU A 399 -6.18 -1.11 -17.39
CA LEU A 399 -5.03 -0.82 -18.24
C LEU A 399 -5.27 -1.32 -19.67
N LYS A 400 -5.39 -0.39 -20.61
CA LYS A 400 -5.68 -0.65 -22.04
C LYS A 400 -4.45 -0.55 -22.93
N ARG A 401 -3.47 0.30 -22.57
CA ARG A 401 -2.28 0.62 -23.37
C ARG A 401 -1.03 0.72 -22.51
N VAL A 402 0.07 0.14 -22.99
CA VAL A 402 1.40 0.33 -22.40
C VAL A 402 2.38 0.79 -23.47
N SER A 403 2.98 1.97 -23.31
CA SER A 403 4.06 2.47 -24.15
C SER A 403 5.40 2.32 -23.45
N LEU A 404 6.29 1.52 -24.04
CA LEU A 404 7.69 1.42 -23.60
C LEU A 404 8.54 2.55 -24.18
N GLY A 405 8.05 3.31 -25.17
CA GLY A 405 8.81 4.36 -25.83
C GLY A 405 10.20 3.87 -26.25
N LYS A 406 11.24 4.65 -25.90
CA LYS A 406 12.65 4.27 -26.08
C LYS A 406 13.25 3.56 -24.85
N ALA A 407 12.48 3.36 -23.78
CA ALA A 407 12.94 2.69 -22.58
C ALA A 407 13.37 1.25 -22.91
N VAL A 408 14.54 0.87 -22.41
CA VAL A 408 15.11 -0.49 -22.58
C VAL A 408 14.97 -1.32 -21.29
N ALA A 409 13.99 -0.95 -20.46
CA ALA A 409 13.67 -1.57 -19.18
C ALA A 409 13.66 -3.09 -19.28
N GLU A 410 14.25 -3.79 -18.32
CA GLU A 410 14.06 -5.21 -18.16
C GLU A 410 12.63 -5.51 -17.71
N VAL A 411 11.86 -6.15 -18.60
CA VAL A 411 10.53 -6.66 -18.35
C VAL A 411 10.66 -8.07 -17.76
N VAL A 412 10.55 -8.21 -16.44
CA VAL A 412 10.74 -9.47 -15.71
C VAL A 412 9.41 -10.23 -15.60
N ASP A 413 9.40 -11.50 -16.02
CA ASP A 413 8.34 -12.49 -15.78
C ASP A 413 6.90 -11.97 -15.92
N ASN A 414 6.63 -11.25 -17.02
CA ASN A 414 5.37 -10.58 -17.34
C ASN A 414 4.85 -9.66 -16.19
N PRO A 415 5.20 -8.37 -16.18
CA PRO A 415 4.68 -7.42 -15.19
C PRO A 415 3.18 -7.13 -15.34
N PHE A 416 2.52 -7.55 -16.42
CA PHE A 416 1.14 -7.22 -16.76
C PHE A 416 0.17 -8.42 -16.67
N LEU A 417 0.47 -9.42 -15.83
CA LEU A 417 -0.39 -10.61 -15.66
C LEU A 417 -1.84 -10.21 -15.39
N GLY A 418 -2.80 -10.84 -16.07
CA GLY A 418 -4.21 -10.62 -15.76
C GLY A 418 -4.74 -9.20 -16.06
N CYS A 419 -4.01 -8.36 -16.79
CA CYS A 419 -4.53 -7.09 -17.32
C CYS A 419 -5.55 -7.38 -18.45
N THR A 420 -6.77 -7.74 -18.08
CA THR A 420 -7.81 -8.22 -19.02
C THR A 420 -8.28 -7.18 -20.02
N ALA A 421 -8.07 -5.88 -19.75
CA ALA A 421 -8.38 -4.80 -20.67
C ALA A 421 -7.21 -4.42 -21.60
N LEU A 422 -6.02 -5.00 -21.44
CA LEU A 422 -4.82 -4.57 -22.16
C LEU A 422 -4.92 -4.96 -23.63
N GLN A 423 -5.04 -3.97 -24.52
CA GLN A 423 -5.25 -4.17 -25.96
C GLN A 423 -3.96 -4.13 -26.77
N ALA A 424 -3.00 -3.28 -26.37
CA ALA A 424 -1.77 -3.10 -27.14
C ALA A 424 -0.59 -2.60 -26.31
N PHE A 425 0.59 -3.05 -26.71
CA PHE A 425 1.87 -2.42 -26.42
C PHE A 425 2.27 -1.45 -27.53
N GLU A 426 3.04 -0.43 -27.18
CA GLU A 426 3.66 0.51 -28.11
C GLU A 426 5.16 0.62 -27.81
N VAL A 427 5.98 0.66 -28.87
CA VAL A 427 7.43 0.73 -28.77
C VAL A 427 7.95 1.68 -29.86
N ASP A 428 8.85 2.58 -29.49
CA ASP A 428 9.49 3.50 -30.44
C ASP A 428 10.37 2.71 -31.43
N ALA A 429 10.43 3.16 -32.69
CA ALA A 429 11.24 2.51 -33.72
C ALA A 429 12.74 2.46 -33.36
N ASP A 430 13.22 3.44 -32.60
CA ASP A 430 14.61 3.54 -32.14
C ASP A 430 14.91 2.68 -30.91
N ASN A 431 13.89 2.11 -30.26
CA ASN A 431 14.07 1.22 -29.11
C ASN A 431 15.03 0.08 -29.47
N LYS A 432 16.06 -0.13 -28.64
CA LYS A 432 17.15 -1.07 -28.94
C LYS A 432 16.86 -2.51 -28.52
N LYS A 433 15.86 -2.74 -27.67
CA LYS A 433 15.61 -4.04 -27.03
C LYS A 433 14.29 -4.67 -27.46
N TYR A 434 13.25 -3.85 -27.63
CA TYR A 434 11.90 -4.32 -27.91
C TYR A 434 11.41 -3.91 -29.29
N ALA A 435 10.42 -4.65 -29.77
CA ALA A 435 9.61 -4.31 -30.93
C ALA A 435 8.16 -4.68 -30.64
N VAL A 436 7.25 -4.08 -31.41
CA VAL A 436 5.82 -4.41 -31.37
C VAL A 436 5.34 -4.88 -32.74
N GLU A 437 4.56 -5.94 -32.75
CA GLU A 437 3.83 -6.39 -33.94
C GLU A 437 2.38 -6.68 -33.55
N ASP A 438 1.44 -6.02 -34.24
CA ASP A 438 0.00 -6.15 -33.95
C ASP A 438 -0.34 -5.86 -32.47
N GLY A 439 0.37 -4.93 -31.83
CA GLY A 439 0.21 -4.64 -30.40
C GLY A 439 0.83 -5.68 -29.45
N THR A 440 1.42 -6.76 -29.94
CA THR A 440 2.12 -7.78 -29.13
C THR A 440 3.59 -7.40 -28.94
N LEU A 441 4.12 -7.61 -27.72
CA LEU A 441 5.49 -7.24 -27.35
C LEU A 441 6.48 -8.36 -27.69
N TYR A 442 7.55 -8.00 -28.42
CA TYR A 442 8.62 -8.90 -28.86
C TYR A 442 10.01 -8.35 -28.52
N SER A 443 11.02 -9.21 -28.59
CA SER A 443 12.41 -8.79 -28.75
C SER A 443 12.59 -7.99 -30.05
N LYS A 444 13.62 -7.15 -30.12
CA LYS A 444 13.88 -6.29 -31.29
C LYS A 444 13.98 -7.05 -32.62
N ASP A 445 14.49 -8.28 -32.56
CA ASP A 445 14.66 -9.19 -33.70
C ASP A 445 13.47 -10.16 -33.92
N TYR A 446 12.40 -10.01 -33.12
CA TYR A 446 11.18 -10.84 -33.13
C TYR A 446 11.37 -12.32 -32.77
N THR A 447 12.55 -12.71 -32.29
CA THR A 447 12.86 -14.11 -31.96
C THR A 447 12.24 -14.57 -30.65
N THR A 448 11.90 -13.65 -29.74
CA THR A 448 11.19 -13.92 -28.49
C THR A 448 9.90 -13.10 -28.41
N LEU A 449 8.78 -13.78 -28.19
CA LEU A 449 7.51 -13.15 -27.81
C LEU A 449 7.50 -12.99 -26.29
N TYR A 450 7.44 -11.74 -25.80
CA TYR A 450 7.41 -11.47 -24.37
C TYR A 450 6.00 -11.51 -23.80
N ILE A 451 5.07 -10.72 -24.36
CA ILE A 451 3.73 -10.57 -23.78
C ILE A 451 2.69 -10.37 -24.88
N TYR A 452 1.64 -11.19 -24.82
CA TYR A 452 0.42 -11.02 -25.58
C TYR A 452 -0.61 -10.20 -24.77
N PRO A 453 -1.18 -9.11 -25.34
CA PRO A 453 -2.20 -8.33 -24.64
C PRO A 453 -3.51 -9.11 -24.47
N ASN A 454 -3.95 -9.34 -23.23
CA ASN A 454 -5.10 -10.19 -22.91
C ASN A 454 -6.43 -9.63 -23.44
N GLY A 455 -6.57 -8.29 -23.48
CA GLY A 455 -7.76 -7.58 -23.94
C GLY A 455 -7.90 -7.47 -25.46
N LYS A 456 -7.04 -8.14 -26.26
CA LYS A 456 -7.20 -8.15 -27.72
C LYS A 456 -8.52 -8.78 -28.14
N GLU A 457 -9.24 -8.07 -29.02
CA GLU A 457 -10.51 -8.55 -29.59
C GLU A 457 -10.30 -9.70 -30.59
N SER A 458 -9.13 -9.73 -31.25
CA SER A 458 -8.81 -10.81 -32.19
C SER A 458 -8.74 -12.15 -31.48
N LYS A 459 -9.55 -13.09 -31.97
CA LYS A 459 -9.59 -14.48 -31.52
C LYS A 459 -8.49 -15.34 -32.14
N ILE A 460 -7.81 -14.81 -33.15
CA ILE A 460 -6.76 -15.50 -33.91
C ILE A 460 -5.46 -14.75 -33.72
N PHE A 461 -4.41 -15.50 -33.41
CA PHE A 461 -3.06 -14.99 -33.34
C PHE A 461 -2.11 -15.82 -34.18
N VAL A 462 -1.27 -15.15 -34.98
CA VAL A 462 -0.24 -15.77 -35.80
C VAL A 462 1.09 -15.22 -35.31
N LEU A 463 1.98 -16.11 -34.86
CA LEU A 463 3.31 -15.71 -34.42
C LEU A 463 4.11 -15.15 -35.59
N ASN A 464 4.97 -14.16 -35.30
CA ASN A 464 5.97 -13.71 -36.25
C ASN A 464 6.83 -14.89 -36.71
N THR A 465 7.16 -14.94 -38.00
CA THR A 465 7.88 -16.07 -38.61
C THR A 465 9.30 -16.27 -38.10
N ALA A 466 9.88 -15.28 -37.41
CA ALA A 466 11.20 -15.38 -36.77
C ALA A 466 11.13 -15.86 -35.31
N THR A 467 9.93 -15.95 -34.72
CA THR A 467 9.76 -16.30 -33.29
C THR A 467 10.21 -17.73 -33.02
N LYS A 468 11.17 -17.88 -32.13
CA LYS A 468 11.72 -19.16 -31.66
C LYS A 468 11.19 -19.51 -30.27
N LYS A 469 11.10 -18.48 -29.41
CA LYS A 469 10.73 -18.60 -28.01
C LYS A 469 9.45 -17.83 -27.69
N ILE A 470 8.58 -18.44 -26.90
CA ILE A 470 7.50 -17.74 -26.19
C ILE A 470 7.93 -17.65 -24.73
N ASN A 471 7.95 -16.46 -24.15
CA ASN A 471 8.46 -16.26 -22.79
C ASN A 471 7.46 -16.74 -21.72
N ASP A 472 7.94 -16.77 -20.47
CA ASP A 472 7.16 -17.14 -19.30
C ASP A 472 5.90 -16.27 -19.21
N PHE A 473 4.76 -16.92 -18.97
CA PHE A 473 3.45 -16.29 -18.81
C PHE A 473 2.98 -15.40 -19.98
N ALA A 474 3.54 -15.55 -21.18
CA ALA A 474 3.29 -14.63 -22.29
C ALA A 474 1.81 -14.53 -22.71
N PHE A 475 1.04 -15.62 -22.61
CA PHE A 475 -0.40 -15.68 -22.88
C PHE A 475 -1.22 -15.97 -21.61
N TRP A 476 -0.72 -15.62 -20.42
CA TRP A 476 -1.40 -15.90 -19.16
C TRP A 476 -2.87 -15.47 -19.16
N TYR A 477 -3.77 -16.43 -18.95
CA TYR A 477 -5.22 -16.23 -18.86
C TYR A 477 -5.84 -15.50 -20.05
N CYS A 478 -5.32 -15.68 -21.26
CA CYS A 478 -5.88 -15.12 -22.50
C CYS A 478 -7.15 -15.88 -22.94
N LYS A 479 -8.27 -15.62 -22.26
CA LYS A 479 -9.53 -16.38 -22.44
C LYS A 479 -10.23 -16.12 -23.78
N ASN A 480 -9.99 -14.96 -24.40
CA ASN A 480 -10.60 -14.60 -25.70
C ASN A 480 -9.85 -15.22 -26.90
N LEU A 481 -8.64 -15.74 -26.69
CA LEU A 481 -7.82 -16.31 -27.75
C LEU A 481 -8.31 -17.73 -28.08
N GLU A 482 -8.79 -17.94 -29.30
CA GLU A 482 -9.35 -19.22 -29.76
C GLU A 482 -8.38 -20.00 -30.64
N LYS A 483 -7.55 -19.30 -31.41
CA LYS A 483 -6.62 -19.89 -32.37
C LYS A 483 -5.22 -19.31 -32.29
N VAL A 484 -4.20 -20.18 -32.24
CA VAL A 484 -2.79 -19.80 -32.35
C VAL A 484 -2.10 -20.56 -33.46
N GLU A 485 -1.42 -19.83 -34.34
CA GLU A 485 -0.53 -20.38 -35.36
C GLU A 485 0.93 -20.10 -35.00
N PHE A 486 1.70 -21.16 -34.77
CA PHE A 486 3.10 -21.07 -34.39
C PHE A 486 4.01 -20.72 -35.57
N SER A 487 5.17 -20.16 -35.24
CA SER A 487 6.25 -19.87 -36.18
C SER A 487 6.88 -21.18 -36.71
N PRO A 488 7.36 -21.20 -37.98
CA PRO A 488 8.08 -22.35 -38.53
C PRO A 488 9.41 -22.65 -37.83
N VAL A 489 9.98 -21.68 -37.11
CA VAL A 489 11.24 -21.85 -36.37
C VAL A 489 11.04 -21.92 -34.85
N PHE A 490 9.79 -22.11 -34.39
CA PHE A 490 9.46 -22.22 -32.98
C PHE A 490 10.15 -23.44 -32.34
N ASN A 491 10.76 -23.25 -31.18
CA ASN A 491 11.51 -24.32 -30.51
C ASN A 491 11.54 -24.26 -28.98
N GLU A 492 10.98 -23.22 -28.33
CA GLU A 492 11.06 -23.07 -26.87
C GLU A 492 9.79 -22.48 -26.25
N PHE A 493 9.27 -23.16 -25.23
CA PHE A 493 8.22 -22.66 -24.34
C PHE A 493 8.82 -22.09 -23.07
N GLY A 494 8.27 -20.96 -22.62
CA GLY A 494 8.45 -20.44 -21.28
C GLY A 494 7.47 -21.04 -20.27
N TYR A 495 7.76 -20.84 -18.99
CA TYR A 495 6.97 -21.35 -17.88
C TYR A 495 5.53 -20.84 -17.96
N ARG A 496 4.56 -21.77 -17.94
CA ARG A 496 3.12 -21.49 -18.00
C ARG A 496 2.69 -20.54 -19.13
N ALA A 497 3.38 -20.57 -20.27
CA ALA A 497 3.16 -19.63 -21.37
C ALA A 497 1.70 -19.53 -21.85
N PHE A 498 0.92 -20.61 -21.83
CA PHE A 498 -0.49 -20.66 -22.25
C PHE A 498 -1.46 -21.02 -21.10
N CYS A 499 -1.02 -20.93 -19.85
CA CYS A 499 -1.86 -21.27 -18.69
C CYS A 499 -3.11 -20.38 -18.65
N GLY A 500 -4.29 -20.99 -18.48
CA GLY A 500 -5.56 -20.28 -18.38
C GLY A 500 -6.18 -19.82 -19.71
N CYS A 501 -5.60 -20.20 -20.86
CA CYS A 501 -6.14 -19.91 -22.20
C CYS A 501 -7.35 -20.79 -22.55
N SER A 502 -8.41 -20.75 -21.73
CA SER A 502 -9.54 -21.67 -21.82
C SER A 502 -10.40 -21.54 -23.10
N GLY A 503 -10.22 -20.47 -23.88
CA GLY A 503 -10.84 -20.27 -25.18
C GLY A 503 -10.17 -21.01 -26.33
N LEU A 504 -8.91 -21.46 -26.16
CA LEU A 504 -8.14 -22.12 -27.22
C LEU A 504 -8.83 -23.40 -27.67
N ASN A 505 -9.19 -23.45 -28.94
CA ASN A 505 -9.82 -24.58 -29.60
C ASN A 505 -9.12 -24.98 -30.90
N ASN A 506 -8.13 -24.20 -31.36
CA ASN A 506 -7.36 -24.48 -32.56
C ASN A 506 -5.88 -24.08 -32.39
N LEU A 507 -4.96 -25.03 -32.59
CA LEU A 507 -3.53 -24.78 -32.65
C LEU A 507 -2.99 -25.28 -33.98
N ILE A 508 -2.12 -24.48 -34.60
CA ILE A 508 -1.41 -24.86 -35.83
C ILE A 508 0.08 -24.81 -35.56
N VAL A 509 0.74 -25.97 -35.59
CA VAL A 509 2.19 -26.08 -35.46
C VAL A 509 2.82 -26.35 -36.82
N LYS A 510 4.02 -25.81 -37.04
CA LYS A 510 4.74 -25.88 -38.31
C LYS A 510 5.99 -26.74 -38.27
N THR A 511 6.30 -27.32 -37.11
CA THR A 511 7.47 -28.17 -36.91
C THR A 511 7.10 -29.64 -37.07
N GLU A 512 7.88 -30.40 -37.83
CA GLU A 512 7.67 -31.84 -37.99
C GLU A 512 7.95 -32.59 -36.68
N THR A 513 8.99 -32.17 -35.96
CA THR A 513 9.29 -32.67 -34.61
C THR A 513 8.50 -31.87 -33.57
N PRO A 514 7.78 -32.53 -32.64
CA PRO A 514 7.09 -31.85 -31.55
C PRO A 514 8.09 -31.17 -30.61
N ILE A 515 7.82 -29.91 -30.29
CA ILE A 515 8.58 -29.17 -29.26
C ILE A 515 8.04 -29.56 -27.90
N GLU A 516 8.92 -30.05 -27.01
CA GLU A 516 8.52 -30.49 -25.68
C GLU A 516 8.57 -29.36 -24.65
N ASN A 517 7.52 -29.27 -23.83
CA ASN A 517 7.46 -28.42 -22.65
C ASN A 517 8.59 -28.80 -21.68
N PRO A 518 9.61 -27.97 -21.40
CA PRO A 518 10.73 -28.37 -20.55
C PRO A 518 10.35 -28.49 -19.06
N TYR A 519 9.18 -28.00 -18.64
CA TYR A 519 8.75 -27.95 -17.24
C TYR A 519 7.96 -29.19 -16.81
N THR A 520 7.80 -29.34 -15.48
CA THR A 520 6.91 -30.34 -14.88
C THR A 520 5.45 -29.90 -14.95
N ASP A 521 5.20 -28.60 -14.79
CA ASP A 521 3.86 -28.01 -14.93
C ASP A 521 3.45 -27.96 -16.39
N ASP A 522 2.15 -28.11 -16.65
CA ASP A 522 1.59 -28.09 -17.99
C ASP A 522 1.57 -26.66 -18.57
N VAL A 523 2.28 -26.43 -19.68
CA VAL A 523 2.27 -25.13 -20.38
C VAL A 523 0.87 -24.74 -20.84
N PHE A 524 -0.02 -25.71 -21.07
CA PHE A 524 -1.41 -25.53 -21.46
C PHE A 524 -2.38 -25.84 -20.32
N GLU A 525 -1.95 -25.66 -19.07
CA GLU A 525 -2.84 -25.81 -17.90
C GLU A 525 -4.13 -25.00 -18.09
N ASN A 526 -5.29 -25.61 -17.80
CA ASN A 526 -6.62 -25.04 -18.00
C ASN A 526 -7.04 -24.79 -19.47
N VAL A 527 -6.37 -25.41 -20.44
CA VAL A 527 -6.86 -25.55 -21.82
C VAL A 527 -7.58 -26.89 -21.98
N LYS A 528 -8.72 -26.92 -22.68
CA LYS A 528 -9.47 -28.16 -22.99
C LYS A 528 -8.82 -28.90 -24.15
N LYS A 529 -7.71 -29.60 -23.89
CA LYS A 529 -6.85 -30.22 -24.92
C LYS A 529 -7.61 -31.16 -25.84
N GLU A 530 -8.47 -32.02 -25.28
CA GLU A 530 -9.25 -33.01 -26.00
C GLU A 530 -10.27 -32.40 -26.98
N ALA A 531 -10.71 -31.16 -26.72
CA ALA A 531 -11.59 -30.40 -27.60
C ALA A 531 -10.82 -29.47 -28.55
N CYS A 532 -9.54 -29.22 -28.29
CA CYS A 532 -8.70 -28.33 -29.07
C CYS A 532 -8.05 -29.09 -30.24
N THR A 533 -8.33 -28.64 -31.46
CA THR A 533 -7.75 -29.24 -32.67
C THR A 533 -6.31 -28.79 -32.83
N LEU A 534 -5.36 -29.74 -32.82
CA LEU A 534 -3.96 -29.50 -33.14
C LEU A 534 -3.69 -29.93 -34.58
N THR A 535 -3.44 -28.95 -35.46
CA THR A 535 -3.03 -29.20 -36.85
C THR A 535 -1.50 -29.28 -36.91
N VAL A 536 -0.99 -30.44 -37.34
CA VAL A 536 0.44 -30.73 -37.46
C VAL A 536 0.83 -30.94 -38.94
N PRO A 537 2.13 -30.81 -39.30
CA PRO A 537 2.59 -31.11 -40.65
C PRO A 537 2.20 -32.52 -41.14
N ALA A 538 1.98 -32.68 -42.45
CA ALA A 538 1.70 -33.99 -43.02
C ALA A 538 2.83 -34.98 -42.72
N GLY A 539 2.50 -36.17 -42.23
CA GLY A 539 3.47 -37.22 -41.89
C GLY A 539 4.02 -37.15 -40.46
N SER A 540 3.71 -36.10 -39.68
CA SER A 540 4.24 -35.95 -38.32
C SER A 540 3.29 -36.42 -37.21
N LYS A 541 2.07 -36.85 -37.52
CA LYS A 541 1.06 -37.20 -36.51
C LYS A 541 1.52 -38.21 -35.47
N GLN A 542 2.27 -39.23 -35.89
CA GLN A 542 2.79 -40.25 -34.96
C GLN A 542 3.79 -39.67 -33.95
N ALA A 543 4.64 -38.73 -34.38
CA ALA A 543 5.58 -38.06 -33.48
C ALA A 543 4.83 -37.24 -32.41
N TYR A 544 3.77 -36.53 -32.81
CA TYR A 544 2.94 -35.75 -31.89
C TYR A 544 2.10 -36.60 -30.95
N LEU A 545 1.63 -37.79 -31.37
CA LEU A 545 0.96 -38.75 -30.49
C LEU A 545 1.91 -39.35 -29.44
N ALA A 546 3.20 -39.44 -29.73
CA ALA A 546 4.23 -39.88 -28.79
C ALA A 546 4.74 -38.77 -27.85
N SER A 547 4.40 -37.50 -28.14
CA SER A 547 4.87 -36.35 -27.38
C SER A 547 4.23 -36.27 -26.00
N ARG A 548 4.99 -35.93 -24.96
CA ARG A 548 4.41 -35.68 -23.63
C ARG A 548 3.54 -34.43 -23.59
N THR A 549 3.86 -33.43 -24.42
CA THR A 549 3.20 -32.11 -24.41
C THR A 549 1.91 -32.11 -25.22
N TRP A 550 1.92 -32.80 -26.37
CA TRP A 550 0.89 -32.65 -27.39
C TRP A 550 -0.09 -33.81 -27.52
N LYS A 551 0.23 -34.99 -26.95
CA LYS A 551 -0.56 -36.23 -27.13
C LYS A 551 -2.04 -36.12 -26.76
N ASP A 552 -2.38 -35.24 -25.82
CA ASP A 552 -3.75 -35.13 -25.29
C ASP A 552 -4.63 -34.19 -26.14
N PHE A 553 -4.08 -33.58 -27.20
CA PHE A 553 -4.85 -32.75 -28.14
C PHE A 553 -5.56 -33.58 -29.20
N LYS A 554 -6.58 -33.01 -29.84
CA LYS A 554 -7.20 -33.60 -31.04
C LYS A 554 -6.30 -33.39 -32.27
N ILE A 555 -5.37 -34.32 -32.49
CA ILE A 555 -4.33 -34.21 -33.54
C ILE A 555 -4.88 -34.56 -34.94
N VAL A 556 -4.72 -33.61 -35.87
CA VAL A 556 -5.03 -33.75 -37.30
C VAL A 556 -3.81 -33.35 -38.13
N GLU A 557 -3.60 -34.02 -39.26
CA GLU A 557 -2.56 -33.65 -40.23
C GLU A 557 -3.10 -32.62 -41.22
N ALA A 558 -2.23 -31.71 -41.65
CA ALA A 558 -2.53 -30.87 -42.80
C ALA A 558 -2.78 -31.74 -44.06
N VAL A 559 -3.91 -31.51 -44.75
CA VAL A 559 -4.30 -32.30 -45.95
C VAL A 559 -3.52 -31.81 -47.18
N SER A 560 -3.08 -32.71 -48.09
CA SER A 560 -2.19 -32.36 -49.22
C SER A 560 -2.77 -31.33 -50.20
N ASP A 561 -4.09 -31.21 -50.34
CA ASP A 561 -4.72 -30.17 -51.19
C ASP A 561 -4.82 -28.81 -50.51
N ALA A 562 -4.48 -28.75 -49.22
CA ALA A 562 -4.13 -27.53 -48.52
C ALA A 562 -2.62 -27.23 -48.63
N VAL A 563 -1.78 -28.10 -49.20
CA VAL A 563 -0.32 -27.90 -49.17
C VAL A 563 0.14 -26.82 -50.15
N GLU A 564 -0.56 -26.54 -51.24
CA GLU A 564 -0.26 -25.34 -52.06
C GLU A 564 -0.85 -24.02 -51.49
N SER A 565 -1.70 -24.08 -50.46
CA SER A 565 -2.22 -22.87 -49.78
C SER A 565 -1.83 -22.73 -48.31
N VAL A 566 -1.13 -23.72 -47.75
CA VAL A 566 -0.64 -23.78 -46.37
C VAL A 566 0.89 -23.94 -46.29
N TYR A 567 1.57 -24.28 -47.40
CA TYR A 567 3.05 -24.27 -47.48
C TYR A 567 3.66 -23.17 -48.35
N SER A 568 2.83 -22.22 -48.80
CA SER A 568 3.30 -20.85 -48.94
C SER A 568 2.25 -19.97 -48.27
N ALA A 569 2.64 -19.23 -47.24
CA ALA A 569 1.80 -18.13 -46.80
C ALA A 569 1.71 -17.20 -48.01
N LYS A 570 0.56 -17.17 -48.71
CA LYS A 570 0.38 -16.22 -49.82
C LYS A 570 0.70 -14.86 -49.25
N ALA A 571 1.59 -14.13 -49.91
CA ALA A 571 1.90 -12.78 -49.52
C ALA A 571 0.58 -12.00 -49.38
N THR A 572 0.45 -11.27 -48.29
CA THR A 572 -0.74 -10.45 -48.00
C THR A 572 -0.35 -9.00 -48.14
N VAL A 573 -1.25 -8.19 -48.69
CA VAL A 573 -1.07 -6.75 -48.81
C VAL A 573 -2.15 -6.07 -47.98
N LYS A 574 -1.75 -5.21 -47.04
CA LYS A 574 -2.67 -4.39 -46.23
C LYS A 574 -2.36 -2.91 -46.41
N ASN A 575 -3.42 -2.13 -46.59
CA ASN A 575 -3.37 -0.67 -46.51
C ASN A 575 -3.30 -0.26 -45.03
N ASN A 576 -2.32 0.58 -44.66
CA ASN A 576 -2.19 1.16 -43.32
C ASN A 576 -1.84 2.65 -43.45
N GLY A 577 -2.81 3.42 -43.94
CA GLY A 577 -2.68 4.86 -44.20
C GLY A 577 -1.58 5.17 -45.22
N ASN A 578 -0.54 5.89 -44.79
CA ASN A 578 0.61 6.26 -45.63
C ASN A 578 1.56 5.10 -45.92
N ASN A 579 1.28 3.89 -45.41
CA ASN A 579 2.12 2.73 -45.63
C ASN A 579 1.32 1.55 -46.15
N ILE A 580 1.90 0.83 -47.10
CA ILE A 580 1.39 -0.45 -47.58
C ILE A 580 2.31 -1.52 -47.05
N VAL A 581 1.75 -2.42 -46.23
CA VAL A 581 2.51 -3.50 -45.61
C VAL A 581 2.26 -4.78 -46.40
N VAL A 582 3.34 -5.34 -46.93
CA VAL A 582 3.34 -6.65 -47.54
C VAL A 582 3.94 -7.63 -46.55
N SER A 583 3.14 -8.61 -46.14
CA SER A 583 3.52 -9.62 -45.14
C SER A 583 3.52 -11.02 -45.74
N ASN A 584 4.17 -11.96 -45.06
CA ASN A 584 4.22 -13.37 -45.47
C ASN A 584 4.90 -13.58 -46.83
N VAL A 585 5.92 -12.79 -47.14
CA VAL A 585 6.66 -12.88 -48.40
C VAL A 585 7.65 -14.05 -48.32
N ALA A 586 7.56 -14.98 -49.28
CA ALA A 586 8.51 -16.08 -49.39
C ALA A 586 9.94 -15.58 -49.65
N SER A 587 10.95 -16.30 -49.15
CA SER A 587 12.37 -15.91 -49.19
C SER A 587 12.94 -15.70 -50.60
N GLY A 588 12.29 -16.23 -51.64
CA GLY A 588 12.67 -16.04 -53.05
C GLY A 588 12.28 -14.69 -53.67
N PHE A 589 11.55 -13.83 -52.95
CA PHE A 589 11.20 -12.47 -53.38
C PHE A 589 12.03 -11.44 -52.63
N HIS A 590 12.65 -10.51 -53.36
CA HIS A 590 13.58 -9.52 -52.82
C HIS A 590 13.01 -8.11 -52.78
N THR A 591 11.96 -7.84 -53.58
CA THR A 591 11.35 -6.51 -53.71
C THR A 591 9.84 -6.61 -53.80
N ALA A 592 9.15 -5.58 -53.30
CA ALA A 592 7.72 -5.36 -53.45
C ALA A 592 7.49 -3.99 -54.08
N THR A 593 6.83 -3.97 -55.22
CA THR A 593 6.63 -2.78 -56.05
C THR A 593 5.14 -2.49 -56.23
N LEU A 594 4.73 -1.25 -56.01
CA LEU A 594 3.36 -0.78 -56.22
C LEU A 594 3.20 -0.21 -57.63
N TYR A 595 2.16 -0.64 -58.35
CA TYR A 595 1.79 -0.18 -59.68
C TYR A 595 0.36 0.36 -59.72
N ASP A 596 0.10 1.33 -60.58
CA ASP A 596 -1.26 1.71 -60.98
C ASP A 596 -1.84 0.73 -62.03
N LEU A 597 -3.12 0.91 -62.38
CA LEU A 597 -3.81 0.07 -63.38
C LEU A 597 -3.29 0.27 -64.82
N MET A 598 -2.49 1.30 -65.08
CA MET A 598 -1.80 1.51 -66.36
C MET A 598 -0.42 0.83 -66.41
N GLY A 599 -0.03 0.13 -65.33
CA GLY A 599 1.26 -0.54 -65.21
C GLY A 599 2.43 0.40 -64.88
N ARG A 600 2.17 1.64 -64.46
CA ARG A 600 3.23 2.58 -64.04
C ARG A 600 3.64 2.29 -62.60
N LYS A 601 4.95 2.16 -62.37
CA LYS A 601 5.56 1.97 -61.04
C LYS A 601 5.40 3.26 -60.22
N ILE A 602 4.85 3.14 -59.02
CA ILE A 602 4.63 4.23 -58.07
C ILE A 602 5.72 4.25 -57.01
N SER A 603 5.95 3.12 -56.34
CA SER A 603 6.87 3.00 -55.20
C SER A 603 7.37 1.57 -55.07
N GLU A 604 8.50 1.36 -54.40
CA GLU A 604 9.11 0.04 -54.21
C GLU A 604 9.85 -0.04 -52.88
N ALA A 605 9.79 -1.21 -52.26
CA ALA A 605 10.52 -1.50 -51.04
C ALA A 605 11.22 -2.86 -51.13
N ALA A 606 12.39 -2.97 -50.49
CA ALA A 606 13.06 -4.24 -50.32
C ALA A 606 12.25 -5.14 -49.37
N VAL A 607 12.22 -6.43 -49.68
CA VAL A 607 11.69 -7.47 -48.79
C VAL A 607 12.79 -7.84 -47.80
N LYS A 608 12.52 -7.68 -46.50
CA LYS A 608 13.40 -8.07 -45.40
C LYS A 608 12.63 -8.97 -44.45
N SER A 609 13.22 -10.12 -44.10
CA SER A 609 12.62 -11.10 -43.16
C SER A 609 11.16 -11.44 -43.48
N GLY A 610 10.84 -11.61 -44.76
CA GLY A 610 9.50 -11.98 -45.22
C GLY A 610 8.47 -10.85 -45.25
N ARG A 611 8.90 -9.57 -45.17
CA ARG A 611 8.00 -8.42 -45.29
C ARG A 611 8.60 -7.28 -46.10
N ALA A 612 7.75 -6.44 -46.69
CA ALA A 612 8.12 -5.17 -47.29
C ALA A 612 7.16 -4.06 -46.84
N ARG A 613 7.68 -2.86 -46.62
CA ARG A 613 6.87 -1.68 -46.29
C ARG A 613 7.05 -0.65 -47.39
N ILE A 614 6.03 -0.48 -48.22
CA ILE A 614 6.02 0.48 -49.32
C ILE A 614 5.45 1.79 -48.78
N ASP A 615 6.22 2.87 -48.92
CA ASP A 615 5.74 4.22 -48.66
C ASP A 615 4.70 4.60 -49.73
N ALA A 616 3.52 4.97 -49.26
CA ALA A 616 2.36 5.36 -50.04
C ALA A 616 1.91 6.79 -49.71
N THR A 617 2.81 7.62 -49.15
CA THR A 617 2.55 9.03 -48.90
C THR A 617 2.24 9.76 -50.21
N GLY A 618 1.07 10.42 -50.28
CA GLY A 618 0.59 11.09 -51.50
C GLY A 618 -0.02 10.18 -52.58
N VAL A 619 -0.17 8.88 -52.33
CA VAL A 619 -0.86 7.95 -53.25
C VAL A 619 -2.38 8.00 -53.02
N PRO A 620 -3.19 8.42 -54.03
CA PRO A 620 -4.63 8.63 -53.87
C PRO A 620 -5.42 7.33 -53.65
N SER A 621 -6.67 7.44 -53.19
CA SER A 621 -7.61 6.32 -53.07
C SER A 621 -7.85 5.67 -54.43
N GLY A 622 -7.91 4.34 -54.50
CA GLY A 622 -8.07 3.62 -55.75
C GLY A 622 -7.58 2.18 -55.71
N ILE A 623 -7.62 1.51 -56.86
CA ILE A 623 -7.16 0.13 -57.02
C ILE A 623 -5.74 0.13 -57.57
N TYR A 624 -4.87 -0.60 -56.90
CA TYR A 624 -3.46 -0.75 -57.25
C TYR A 624 -3.07 -2.23 -57.32
N VAL A 625 -1.90 -2.49 -57.91
CA VAL A 625 -1.29 -3.81 -57.96
C VAL A 625 0.04 -3.78 -57.23
N VAL A 626 0.22 -4.64 -56.23
CA VAL A 626 1.51 -4.87 -55.59
C VAL A 626 2.14 -6.12 -56.18
N THR A 627 3.30 -5.97 -56.79
CA THR A 627 4.06 -7.08 -57.39
C THR A 627 5.34 -7.33 -56.61
N LEU A 628 5.50 -8.57 -56.16
CA LEU A 628 6.73 -9.11 -55.61
C LEU A 628 7.64 -9.60 -56.74
N ARG A 629 8.95 -9.32 -56.66
CA ARG A 629 9.95 -9.83 -57.63
C ARG A 629 11.15 -10.44 -56.93
N GLY A 630 11.64 -11.56 -57.47
CA GLY A 630 12.89 -12.17 -57.06
C GLY A 630 13.27 -13.40 -57.88
N THR A 631 14.06 -14.30 -57.30
CA THR A 631 14.62 -15.50 -57.97
C THR A 631 13.55 -16.53 -58.35
N GLN A 632 12.35 -16.45 -57.75
CA GLN A 632 11.21 -17.29 -58.10
C GLN A 632 10.22 -16.63 -59.10
N GLY A 633 10.64 -15.56 -59.78
CA GLY A 633 9.81 -14.83 -60.74
C GLY A 633 9.04 -13.68 -60.09
N SER A 634 7.83 -13.42 -60.58
CA SER A 634 6.97 -12.32 -60.11
C SER A 634 5.60 -12.78 -59.67
N SER A 635 5.11 -12.27 -58.53
CA SER A 635 3.77 -12.54 -58.01
C SER A 635 3.05 -11.23 -57.74
N SER A 636 1.79 -11.09 -58.18
CA SER A 636 1.03 -9.83 -58.08
C SER A 636 -0.24 -9.98 -57.25
N MET A 637 -0.57 -8.95 -56.48
CA MET A 637 -1.72 -8.88 -55.59
C MET A 637 -2.50 -7.59 -55.83
N LYS A 638 -3.82 -7.67 -55.80
CA LYS A 638 -4.70 -6.49 -55.83
C LYS A 638 -4.69 -5.81 -54.46
N LEU A 639 -4.56 -4.49 -54.46
CA LEU A 639 -4.73 -3.64 -53.28
C LEU A 639 -5.82 -2.61 -53.57
N THR A 640 -6.81 -2.51 -52.68
CA THR A 640 -7.73 -1.36 -52.65
C THR A 640 -7.22 -0.40 -51.58
N ARG A 641 -7.05 0.88 -51.93
CA ARG A 641 -6.79 1.97 -50.99
C ARG A 641 -8.07 2.77 -50.84
N ASP A 642 -8.63 2.74 -49.64
CA ASP A 642 -9.79 3.53 -49.22
C ASP A 642 -9.42 5.00 -49.00
#